data_AF-A0A1E5GCY1-F1
#
_entry.id   AF-A0A1E5GCY1-F1
#
_cell.length_a   1.000
_cell.length_b   1.000
_cell.length_c   1.000
_cell.angle_alpha   90.00
_cell.angle_beta   90.00
_cell.angle_gamma   90.00
#
_symmetry.space_group_name_H-M   'P 1'
#
loop_
_entity.id
_entity.type
_entity.pdbx_description
1 polymer ?
#
loop_
_entity_poly.entity_id
_entity_poly.type
_entity_poly.pdbx_seq_one_letter_code
_entity_poly.pdbx_strand_id
1 'polypeptide(L)'
;MNKSGIGLLMLLFCLIYTVVSMEQAYAEMKSPPAGYPLGVSTKTNLTAGETLYFNTDQLQEKQVVGQFLARNVTSTGSSGLSKSGFQNYQGAQNNWTLDQLDPAVVSERISGSDMIRWYANSTSFRYLNDEQLHYYIENVPSEKEMTDALQYYPNLKQNFSERVYQGSLQTFPSFVENGISNFSQVTENIQSVSDYYAELTDLNRTVAFNFAVQAAEINTEKKVINTNDWGGQSAIQINIALKKGETNQAVIIVDVDGQIDHFQQAQDISINYTNYDPDTMLPPYLILNYKHFPTFNFSGSTFFHAAAYPSLPGDEEYSFEGNQGVFFEGKYADKEIPLIKSDNHTIPNELKERTYKMATHLVHNFNDEKQEIQFKSNASLFIGTVLAPRASVVLDDTQGKVLGSVISGYDIHTNMSISAEESNATFDYGDFPSLEDIAGGEVEAPLKQGSPFDYTGAEKRKLYSISQKIPVYSQYRPIQNITITDRLAENLTISAQDIVIKDEFGTDASARFTVAMSENNDLVIEATPESLADTEFYGKTYTFDLIGDVTIRQETIADPTIDQIVVPNTAAVTLNEETKESNEALLQVRLIQGEPVNVTYENEDGQEIAPPERLTGRIGMNYRTKAKEISGYTLIEQPKNAAGVISSEKQTVHYRYQGQLAFSSVPTQLNFGTHELSKENEEYTVESKDKDLVVTDTRALGSNWQLRATVNKPLTGKKTQAVLPEALVYVEDDKKLTLQTNLSTIIHSAVTTTHEDCNVTQDWTTSDTGLKVDVKSGEALADHYSGEVRWELYDVVDNE
;
A
#
# COMPACT_ATOMS: atom_id res chain seq x y z
N MET A 1 13.91 -10.68 -69.94
CA MET A 1 12.99 -9.57 -69.59
C MET A 1 11.76 -10.20 -68.95
N ASN A 2 11.84 -10.52 -67.65
CA ASN A 2 11.34 -9.77 -66.46
C ASN A 2 9.88 -10.17 -66.17
N LYS A 3 9.51 -10.94 -65.12
CA LYS A 3 9.68 -10.76 -63.65
C LYS A 3 9.30 -9.36 -63.16
N SER A 4 8.13 -9.23 -62.53
CA SER A 4 7.79 -8.31 -61.42
C SER A 4 6.26 -8.15 -61.34
N GLY A 5 5.65 -8.36 -60.16
CA GLY A 5 4.26 -7.95 -59.91
C GLY A 5 3.39 -8.88 -59.06
N ILE A 6 3.93 -9.59 -58.06
CA ILE A 6 3.14 -10.21 -56.98
C ILE A 6 3.53 -9.47 -55.69
N GLY A 7 2.56 -8.81 -55.07
CA GLY A 7 2.73 -8.17 -53.76
C GLY A 7 2.01 -6.84 -53.59
N LEU A 8 0.69 -6.78 -53.84
CA LEU A 8 -0.13 -5.64 -53.37
C LEU A 8 -1.63 -5.94 -53.20
N LEU A 9 -2.01 -7.17 -52.86
CA LEU A 9 -3.43 -7.48 -52.60
C LEU A 9 -3.68 -8.39 -51.38
N MET A 10 -2.74 -8.41 -50.43
CA MET A 10 -2.83 -9.22 -49.21
C MET A 10 -2.45 -8.41 -47.95
N LEU A 11 -2.87 -7.14 -47.89
CA LEU A 11 -2.62 -6.27 -46.74
C LEU A 11 -3.79 -5.32 -46.42
N LEU A 12 -4.94 -5.48 -47.09
CA LEU A 12 -6.15 -4.69 -46.80
C LEU A 12 -7.33 -5.52 -46.27
N PHE A 13 -7.15 -6.82 -46.08
CA PHE A 13 -8.20 -7.72 -45.56
C PHE A 13 -7.87 -8.40 -44.22
N CYS A 14 -6.75 -8.01 -43.58
CA CYS A 14 -6.37 -8.47 -42.23
C CYS A 14 -6.41 -7.37 -41.16
N LEU A 15 -7.06 -6.23 -41.44
CA LEU A 15 -7.25 -5.14 -40.45
C LEU A 15 -8.73 -4.96 -40.01
N ILE A 16 -9.59 -5.94 -40.31
CA ILE A 16 -11.01 -5.95 -39.91
C ILE A 16 -11.41 -7.32 -39.32
N TYR A 17 -10.45 -8.10 -38.82
CA TYR A 17 -10.75 -9.26 -37.99
C TYR A 17 -10.23 -9.02 -36.58
N THR A 18 -11.21 -8.91 -35.68
CA THR A 18 -11.13 -8.98 -34.22
C THR A 18 -10.50 -7.79 -33.47
N VAL A 19 -11.06 -6.59 -33.66
CA VAL A 19 -11.59 -5.90 -32.47
C VAL A 19 -12.95 -6.54 -32.22
N VAL A 20 -12.93 -7.78 -31.72
CA VAL A 20 -14.02 -8.20 -30.85
C VAL A 20 -13.68 -7.42 -29.61
N SER A 21 -14.36 -6.30 -29.42
CA SER A 21 -14.62 -5.83 -28.07
C SER A 21 -15.23 -7.03 -27.36
N MET A 22 -14.39 -7.80 -26.67
CA MET A 22 -14.84 -8.41 -25.43
C MET A 22 -15.01 -7.24 -24.46
N GLU A 23 -16.01 -6.40 -24.72
CA GLU A 23 -16.92 -6.03 -23.65
C GLU A 23 -17.50 -7.37 -23.21
N GLN A 24 -16.79 -8.09 -22.34
CA GLN A 24 -17.53 -8.69 -21.25
C GLN A 24 -18.19 -7.50 -20.59
N ALA A 25 -19.48 -7.35 -20.86
CA ALA A 25 -20.33 -6.45 -20.12
C ALA A 25 -20.22 -6.88 -18.66
N TYR A 26 -19.23 -6.34 -17.95
CA TYR A 26 -19.32 -6.23 -16.51
C TYR A 26 -20.66 -5.55 -16.28
N ALA A 27 -21.59 -6.25 -15.62
CA ALA A 27 -22.92 -5.73 -15.39
C ALA A 27 -22.76 -4.31 -14.83
N GLU A 28 -23.33 -3.31 -15.52
CA GLU A 28 -23.35 -1.95 -15.01
C GLU A 28 -23.85 -2.00 -13.56
N MET A 29 -23.09 -1.38 -12.66
CA MET A 29 -23.46 -1.28 -11.26
C MET A 29 -24.88 -0.70 -11.19
N LYS A 30 -25.83 -1.48 -10.66
CA LYS A 30 -27.15 -0.96 -10.37
C LYS A 30 -27.01 -0.15 -9.08
N SER A 31 -26.83 1.16 -9.23
CA SER A 31 -26.86 2.07 -8.09
C SER A 31 -28.19 1.90 -7.34
N PRO A 32 -28.21 2.08 -6.01
CA PRO A 32 -29.47 2.13 -5.28
C PRO A 32 -30.46 3.10 -5.97
N PRO A 33 -31.75 2.73 -6.08
CA PRO A 33 -32.74 3.60 -6.68
C PRO A 33 -32.88 4.89 -5.86
N ALA A 34 -33.41 5.93 -6.50
CA ALA A 34 -33.82 7.14 -5.78
C ALA A 34 -34.81 6.75 -4.67
N GLY A 35 -34.48 7.12 -3.43
CA GLY A 35 -35.30 6.79 -2.26
C GLY A 35 -34.87 5.59 -1.43
N TYR A 36 -33.71 5.01 -1.69
CA TYR A 36 -33.08 4.07 -0.77
C TYR A 36 -33.00 4.61 0.69
N PRO A 37 -33.21 3.82 1.77
CA PRO A 37 -33.38 2.36 1.83
C PRO A 37 -34.83 1.84 1.83
N LEU A 38 -35.85 2.64 2.15
CA LEU A 38 -37.26 2.17 2.20
C LEU A 38 -38.24 3.04 1.41
N GLY A 39 -37.72 3.96 0.61
CA GLY A 39 -38.52 4.86 -0.19
C GLY A 39 -39.13 5.99 0.63
N VAL A 40 -40.24 6.49 0.12
CA VAL A 40 -41.09 7.50 0.78
C VAL A 40 -41.68 7.03 2.11
N SER A 41 -41.65 5.72 2.36
CA SER A 41 -42.17 5.06 3.56
C SER A 41 -41.22 5.14 4.76
N THR A 42 -40.09 5.82 4.60
CA THR A 42 -39.10 6.01 5.65
C THR A 42 -39.72 6.67 6.89
N LYS A 43 -39.51 6.09 8.08
CA LYS A 43 -40.11 6.50 9.38
C LYS A 43 -41.64 6.44 9.46
N THR A 44 -42.30 5.75 8.54
CA THR A 44 -43.75 5.52 8.60
C THR A 44 -44.07 4.21 9.30
N ASN A 45 -45.19 4.16 10.02
CA ASN A 45 -45.69 2.92 10.62
C ASN A 45 -46.47 2.11 9.60
N LEU A 46 -47.39 2.75 8.87
CA LEU A 46 -48.12 2.12 7.78
C LEU A 46 -48.00 2.97 6.53
N THR A 47 -47.57 2.35 5.43
CA THR A 47 -47.61 2.95 4.09
C THR A 47 -48.40 2.06 3.14
N ALA A 48 -49.46 2.60 2.52
CA ALA A 48 -50.25 1.91 1.51
C ALA A 48 -50.23 2.69 0.17
N GLY A 49 -49.78 2.06 -0.90
CA GLY A 49 -49.82 2.65 -2.24
C GLY A 49 -51.24 2.91 -2.74
N GLU A 50 -52.22 2.14 -2.27
CA GLU A 50 -53.65 2.32 -2.56
C GLU A 50 -54.42 2.75 -1.30
N THR A 51 -55.17 1.85 -0.67
CA THR A 51 -56.09 2.22 0.41
C THR A 51 -55.69 1.62 1.76
N LEU A 52 -55.61 2.47 2.78
CA LEU A 52 -55.47 2.07 4.18
C LEU A 52 -56.85 2.03 4.84
N TYR A 53 -57.31 0.82 5.16
CA TYR A 53 -58.58 0.54 5.81
C TYR A 53 -58.40 0.34 7.32
N PHE A 54 -58.98 1.22 8.11
CA PHE A 54 -59.11 1.03 9.55
C PHE A 54 -60.47 0.41 9.90
N ASN A 55 -60.44 -0.75 10.55
CA ASN A 55 -61.65 -1.33 11.16
C ASN A 55 -61.94 -0.62 12.49
N THR A 56 -62.70 0.47 12.41
CA THR A 56 -63.00 1.37 13.53
C THR A 56 -63.85 0.72 14.62
N ASP A 57 -64.56 -0.36 14.34
CA ASP A 57 -65.33 -1.11 15.35
C ASP A 57 -64.40 -1.85 16.34
N GLN A 58 -63.27 -2.34 15.85
CA GLN A 58 -62.29 -3.12 16.63
C GLN A 58 -61.18 -2.27 17.25
N LEU A 59 -61.11 -0.99 16.91
CA LEU A 59 -60.14 -0.02 17.42
C LEU A 59 -60.74 0.90 18.50
N GLN A 60 -61.98 0.68 18.90
CA GLN A 60 -62.56 1.39 20.04
C GLN A 60 -61.71 1.15 21.30
N GLU A 61 -61.38 2.23 22.00
CA GLU A 61 -60.58 2.20 23.25
C GLU A 61 -59.11 1.73 23.12
N LYS A 62 -58.62 1.46 21.89
CA LYS A 62 -57.21 1.16 21.60
C LYS A 62 -56.41 2.40 21.18
N GLN A 63 -55.12 2.47 21.48
CA GLN A 63 -54.23 3.52 20.96
C GLN A 63 -53.72 3.16 19.56
N VAL A 64 -53.60 4.17 18.70
CA VAL A 64 -53.00 4.06 17.37
C VAL A 64 -51.93 5.13 17.27
N VAL A 65 -50.68 4.73 17.50
CA VAL A 65 -49.51 5.60 17.50
C VAL A 65 -48.70 5.43 16.21
N GLY A 66 -48.34 6.53 15.57
CA GLY A 66 -47.43 6.50 14.43
C GLY A 66 -47.70 7.53 13.34
N GLN A 67 -46.90 7.45 12.28
CA GLN A 67 -47.14 8.14 11.01
C GLN A 67 -47.76 7.21 9.97
N PHE A 68 -48.70 7.75 9.20
CA PHE A 68 -49.45 6.99 8.20
C PHE A 68 -49.38 7.68 6.83
N LEU A 69 -49.07 6.91 5.81
CA LEU A 69 -49.04 7.36 4.42
C LEU A 69 -49.93 6.47 3.58
N ALA A 70 -50.92 7.03 2.89
CA ALA A 70 -51.69 6.25 1.94
C ALA A 70 -52.32 7.10 0.86
N ARG A 71 -52.48 6.57 -0.35
CA ARG A 71 -53.26 7.27 -1.38
C ARG A 71 -54.69 7.55 -0.88
N ASN A 72 -55.36 6.54 -0.33
CA ASN A 72 -56.66 6.71 0.32
C ASN A 72 -56.62 6.21 1.76
N VAL A 73 -57.29 6.90 2.69
CA VAL A 73 -57.52 6.41 4.06
C VAL A 73 -59.01 6.32 4.34
N THR A 74 -59.49 5.16 4.81
CA THR A 74 -60.92 4.97 5.06
C THR A 74 -61.23 4.10 6.27
N SER A 75 -62.48 4.13 6.73
CA SER A 75 -63.00 3.29 7.81
C SER A 75 -63.98 2.25 7.29
N THR A 76 -63.90 1.01 7.77
CA THR A 76 -64.84 -0.08 7.45
C THR A 76 -65.91 -0.33 8.51
N GLY A 77 -65.84 0.34 9.68
CA GLY A 77 -66.79 0.21 10.78
C GLY A 77 -67.85 1.31 10.87
N SER A 78 -68.65 1.27 11.93
CA SER A 78 -69.74 2.22 12.23
C SER A 78 -69.75 2.67 13.70
N SER A 79 -68.56 2.70 14.29
CA SER A 79 -68.26 2.81 15.71
C SER A 79 -68.46 4.22 16.27
N GLY A 80 -68.60 5.24 15.42
CA GLY A 80 -68.91 6.62 15.83
C GLY A 80 -67.69 7.42 16.30
N LEU A 81 -67.88 8.25 17.34
CA LEU A 81 -66.77 8.94 18.02
C LEU A 81 -66.20 8.01 19.09
N SER A 82 -65.07 7.37 18.79
CA SER A 82 -64.33 6.59 19.78
C SER A 82 -63.64 7.51 20.80
N LYS A 83 -63.47 7.03 22.05
CA LYS A 83 -62.56 7.67 23.03
C LYS A 83 -61.09 7.54 22.64
N SER A 84 -60.80 6.57 21.79
CA SER A 84 -59.50 6.40 21.17
C SER A 84 -59.33 7.31 19.99
N GLY A 85 -58.12 7.82 19.82
CA GLY A 85 -57.72 8.60 18.67
C GLY A 85 -56.29 8.25 18.27
N PHE A 86 -55.92 8.67 17.07
CA PHE A 86 -54.53 8.70 16.65
C PHE A 86 -53.74 9.53 17.67
N GLN A 87 -52.70 8.97 18.27
CA GLN A 87 -51.76 9.72 19.10
C GLN A 87 -50.41 9.62 18.41
N ASN A 88 -49.48 10.53 18.68
CA ASN A 88 -48.15 10.43 18.12
C ASN A 88 -47.15 10.54 19.25
N TYR A 89 -46.41 9.46 19.45
CA TYR A 89 -45.26 9.31 20.35
C TYR A 89 -45.45 9.79 21.80
N GLN A 90 -46.70 9.88 22.32
CA GLN A 90 -46.93 10.21 23.72
C GLN A 90 -46.37 9.11 24.63
N GLY A 91 -45.18 9.34 25.21
CA GLY A 91 -44.45 8.37 26.03
C GLY A 91 -43.53 7.42 25.25
N ALA A 92 -43.23 7.71 23.98
CA ALA A 92 -42.21 6.96 23.23
C ALA A 92 -40.78 7.32 23.69
N GLN A 93 -39.84 6.40 23.47
CA GLN A 93 -38.43 6.60 23.82
C GLN A 93 -37.65 7.31 22.72
N ASN A 94 -38.09 7.17 21.46
CA ASN A 94 -37.50 7.86 20.33
C ASN A 94 -37.83 9.36 20.42
N ASN A 95 -36.81 10.20 20.58
CA ASN A 95 -36.92 11.66 20.73
C ASN A 95 -37.27 12.37 19.39
N TRP A 96 -38.31 11.90 18.69
CA TRP A 96 -38.75 12.52 17.44
C TRP A 96 -39.33 13.90 17.71
N THR A 97 -38.89 14.90 16.96
CA THR A 97 -39.40 16.27 17.10
C THR A 97 -40.78 16.40 16.47
N LEU A 98 -41.55 17.41 16.89
CA LEU A 98 -42.86 17.71 16.29
C LEU A 98 -42.75 17.87 14.75
N ASP A 99 -41.73 18.58 14.26
CA ASP A 99 -41.51 18.82 12.84
C ASP A 99 -41.18 17.54 12.04
N GLN A 100 -40.60 16.53 12.67
CA GLN A 100 -40.36 15.22 12.04
C GLN A 100 -41.64 14.40 11.89
N LEU A 101 -42.65 14.73 12.70
CA LEU A 101 -43.88 13.99 12.88
C LEU A 101 -45.12 14.62 12.28
N ASP A 102 -45.02 15.90 11.96
CA ASP A 102 -46.10 16.69 11.42
C ASP A 102 -45.91 16.88 9.91
N PRO A 103 -46.87 16.45 9.06
CA PRO A 103 -48.18 15.89 9.40
C PRO A 103 -48.12 14.40 9.76
N ALA A 104 -48.97 13.99 10.70
CA ALA A 104 -49.06 12.60 11.15
C ALA A 104 -49.72 11.67 10.11
N VAL A 105 -50.50 12.24 9.20
CA VAL A 105 -51.08 11.51 8.07
C VAL A 105 -50.91 12.29 6.78
N VAL A 106 -50.48 11.60 5.74
CA VAL A 106 -50.35 12.12 4.38
C VAL A 106 -51.22 11.27 3.46
N SER A 107 -52.25 11.88 2.85
CA SER A 107 -53.16 11.17 1.96
C SER A 107 -53.72 12.00 0.80
N GLU A 108 -54.05 11.35 -0.32
CA GLU A 108 -54.74 11.99 -1.44
C GLU A 108 -56.20 12.27 -1.05
N ARG A 109 -56.83 11.32 -0.36
CA ARG A 109 -58.25 11.42 0.03
C ARG A 109 -58.54 10.62 1.28
N ILE A 110 -59.43 11.14 2.12
CA ILE A 110 -60.05 10.36 3.19
C ILE A 110 -61.53 10.11 2.90
N SER A 111 -62.05 8.98 3.36
CA SER A 111 -63.48 8.64 3.27
C SER A 111 -63.94 7.82 4.46
N GLY A 112 -65.26 7.60 4.57
CA GLY A 112 -65.85 6.87 5.69
C GLY A 112 -66.20 7.80 6.86
N SER A 113 -67.39 7.60 7.42
CA SER A 113 -67.93 8.51 8.44
C SER A 113 -67.10 8.52 9.72
N ASP A 114 -66.57 7.38 10.14
CA ASP A 114 -65.77 7.29 11.37
C ASP A 114 -64.39 7.91 11.19
N MET A 115 -63.76 7.72 10.03
CA MET A 115 -62.48 8.36 9.73
C MET A 115 -62.59 9.88 9.79
N ILE A 116 -63.61 10.46 9.13
CA ILE A 116 -63.86 11.91 9.17
C ILE A 116 -64.12 12.39 10.61
N ARG A 117 -64.88 11.63 11.40
CA ARG A 117 -65.11 11.92 12.83
C ARG A 117 -63.81 11.90 13.63
N TRP A 118 -62.93 10.93 13.39
CA TRP A 118 -61.66 10.81 14.11
C TRP A 118 -60.71 11.96 13.79
N TYR A 119 -60.66 12.44 12.54
CA TYR A 119 -59.90 13.64 12.15
C TYR A 119 -60.43 14.91 12.84
N ALA A 120 -61.75 15.02 12.95
CA ALA A 120 -62.43 16.13 13.62
C ALA A 120 -62.37 16.04 15.17
N ASN A 121 -62.05 14.87 15.73
CA ASN A 121 -62.06 14.62 17.17
C ASN A 121 -60.85 15.29 17.85
N SER A 122 -61.10 16.05 18.91
CA SER A 122 -60.07 16.75 19.69
C SER A 122 -59.14 15.81 20.45
N THR A 123 -59.47 14.54 20.65
CA THR A 123 -58.60 13.56 21.32
C THR A 123 -57.73 12.74 20.37
N SER A 124 -57.92 12.89 19.05
CA SER A 124 -57.06 12.31 18.01
C SER A 124 -55.97 13.30 17.58
N PHE A 125 -54.99 12.84 16.80
CA PHE A 125 -53.75 13.47 16.33
C PHE A 125 -53.12 14.42 17.34
N ARG A 126 -52.76 13.89 18.50
CA ARG A 126 -52.04 14.60 19.57
C ARG A 126 -50.58 14.17 19.62
N TYR A 127 -49.69 15.14 19.76
CA TYR A 127 -48.28 14.93 20.07
C TYR A 127 -48.04 15.02 21.60
N LEU A 128 -46.78 14.91 22.04
CA LEU A 128 -46.37 15.14 23.43
C LEU A 128 -46.93 16.47 23.97
N ASN A 129 -47.27 16.50 25.26
CA ASN A 129 -47.83 17.67 25.96
C ASN A 129 -49.15 18.22 25.37
N ASP A 130 -49.95 17.38 24.74
CA ASP A 130 -51.25 17.72 24.13
C ASP A 130 -51.17 18.68 22.92
N GLU A 131 -49.99 18.86 22.30
CA GLU A 131 -49.85 19.62 21.05
C GLU A 131 -50.64 18.95 19.91
N GLN A 132 -51.23 19.75 19.01
CA GLN A 132 -52.03 19.23 17.90
C GLN A 132 -51.16 18.96 16.68
N LEU A 133 -51.31 17.78 16.10
CA LEU A 133 -50.74 17.43 14.81
C LEU A 133 -51.75 17.70 13.70
N HIS A 134 -51.20 18.01 12.54
CA HIS A 134 -51.91 18.20 11.30
C HIS A 134 -51.96 16.92 10.48
N TYR A 135 -52.80 16.97 9.45
CA TYR A 135 -52.86 15.98 8.40
C TYR A 135 -52.86 16.67 7.04
N TYR A 136 -52.17 16.07 6.09
CA TYR A 136 -52.22 16.49 4.70
C TYR A 136 -53.26 15.66 3.95
N ILE A 137 -54.25 16.34 3.37
CA ILE A 137 -55.27 15.73 2.51
C ILE A 137 -55.37 16.58 1.24
N GLU A 138 -54.97 16.02 0.11
CA GLU A 138 -55.00 16.74 -1.18
C GLU A 138 -56.44 17.06 -1.60
N ASN A 139 -57.33 16.06 -1.51
CA ASN A 139 -58.75 16.16 -1.84
C ASN A 139 -59.59 16.01 -0.56
N VAL A 140 -59.81 17.12 0.15
CA VAL A 140 -60.63 17.15 1.36
C VAL A 140 -62.05 16.60 1.11
N PRO A 141 -62.70 15.98 2.11
CA PRO A 141 -64.05 15.43 1.94
C PRO A 141 -65.05 16.48 1.44
N SER A 142 -65.97 16.05 0.58
CA SER A 142 -67.01 16.95 0.08
C SER A 142 -67.92 17.47 1.20
N GLU A 143 -68.60 18.60 0.98
CA GLU A 143 -69.52 19.16 1.98
C GLU A 143 -70.63 18.16 2.36
N LYS A 144 -71.08 17.34 1.41
CA LYS A 144 -72.02 16.25 1.66
C LYS A 144 -71.42 15.20 2.60
N GLU A 145 -70.23 14.69 2.31
CA GLU A 145 -69.56 13.69 3.15
C GLU A 145 -69.29 14.22 4.56
N MET A 146 -68.87 15.48 4.66
CA MET A 146 -68.66 16.15 5.94
C MET A 146 -69.97 16.29 6.74
N THR A 147 -71.06 16.65 6.07
CA THR A 147 -72.39 16.78 6.69
C THR A 147 -72.91 15.42 7.14
N ASP A 148 -72.81 14.39 6.29
CA ASP A 148 -73.27 13.03 6.59
C ASP A 148 -72.48 12.43 7.77
N ALA A 149 -71.16 12.61 7.79
CA ALA A 149 -70.28 12.12 8.85
C ALA A 149 -70.50 12.83 10.19
N LEU A 150 -70.61 14.17 10.18
CA LEU A 150 -70.67 15.02 11.38
C LEU A 150 -72.10 15.48 11.74
N GLN A 151 -73.15 14.92 11.13
CA GLN A 151 -74.55 15.34 11.39
C GLN A 151 -74.92 15.34 12.87
N TYR A 152 -74.37 14.43 13.67
CA TYR A 152 -74.60 14.31 15.12
C TYR A 152 -73.58 15.11 15.96
N TYR A 153 -72.55 15.68 15.32
CA TYR A 153 -71.42 16.36 15.95
C TYR A 153 -71.05 17.68 15.22
N PRO A 154 -72.00 18.60 15.00
CA PRO A 154 -71.79 19.77 14.14
C PRO A 154 -70.66 20.69 14.63
N ASN A 155 -70.40 20.72 15.93
CA ASN A 155 -69.34 21.54 16.53
C ASN A 155 -67.92 21.08 16.15
N LEU A 156 -67.75 19.83 15.68
CA LEU A 156 -66.44 19.31 15.28
C LEU A 156 -66.02 19.70 13.87
N LYS A 157 -66.93 20.28 13.06
CA LYS A 157 -66.62 20.69 11.67
C LYS A 157 -65.47 21.71 11.61
N GLN A 158 -65.40 22.61 12.59
CA GLN A 158 -64.33 23.60 12.68
C GLN A 158 -62.96 22.95 13.00
N ASN A 159 -62.93 22.01 13.96
CA ASN A 159 -61.71 21.28 14.31
C ASN A 159 -61.10 20.55 13.10
N PHE A 160 -61.94 20.04 12.20
CA PHE A 160 -61.45 19.41 10.98
C PHE A 160 -60.71 20.43 10.10
N SER A 161 -61.27 21.62 9.86
CA SER A 161 -60.60 22.60 8.99
C SER A 161 -59.31 23.17 9.60
N GLU A 162 -59.25 23.32 10.92
CA GLU A 162 -58.10 23.91 11.63
C GLU A 162 -56.86 23.00 11.64
N ARG A 163 -57.04 21.70 11.42
CA ARG A 163 -55.97 20.69 11.50
C ARG A 163 -55.46 20.22 10.14
N VAL A 164 -55.96 20.82 9.07
CA VAL A 164 -55.44 20.58 7.72
C VAL A 164 -54.07 21.24 7.62
N TYR A 165 -53.06 20.45 7.26
CA TYR A 165 -51.72 20.95 6.96
C TYR A 165 -51.77 21.85 5.72
N GLN A 166 -51.21 23.05 5.81
CA GLN A 166 -51.33 24.08 4.77
C GLN A 166 -50.23 24.03 3.69
N GLY A 167 -49.21 23.19 3.86
CA GLY A 167 -48.15 23.01 2.86
C GLY A 167 -48.59 22.16 1.67
N SER A 168 -47.65 21.88 0.77
CA SER A 168 -47.90 21.05 -0.42
C SER A 168 -47.21 19.69 -0.28
N LEU A 169 -47.57 18.71 -1.11
CA LEU A 169 -46.87 17.42 -1.13
C LEU A 169 -45.34 17.58 -1.30
N GLN A 170 -44.92 18.58 -2.07
CA GLN A 170 -43.52 18.88 -2.38
C GLN A 170 -42.78 19.57 -1.22
N THR A 171 -43.44 19.83 -0.08
CA THR A 171 -42.77 20.32 1.12
C THR A 171 -42.41 19.22 2.10
N PHE A 172 -42.85 17.97 1.88
CA PHE A 172 -42.51 16.84 2.75
C PHE A 172 -41.12 16.29 2.40
N PRO A 173 -40.16 16.26 3.35
CA PRO A 173 -38.82 15.74 3.09
C PRO A 173 -38.83 14.33 2.49
N SER A 174 -39.68 13.44 3.01
CA SER A 174 -39.82 12.08 2.48
C SER A 174 -40.27 12.04 1.02
N PHE A 175 -41.07 12.99 0.53
CA PHE A 175 -41.44 13.05 -0.89
C PHE A 175 -40.33 13.68 -1.73
N VAL A 176 -39.72 14.77 -1.24
CA VAL A 176 -38.67 15.51 -1.94
C VAL A 176 -37.41 14.66 -2.12
N GLU A 177 -36.91 14.07 -1.03
CA GLU A 177 -35.72 13.22 -1.01
C GLU A 177 -35.86 11.98 -1.92
N ASN A 178 -37.11 11.52 -2.11
CA ASN A 178 -37.44 10.36 -2.92
C ASN A 178 -37.88 10.71 -4.36
N GLY A 179 -37.88 11.98 -4.74
CA GLY A 179 -38.29 12.43 -6.08
C GLY A 179 -39.77 12.20 -6.40
N ILE A 180 -40.62 12.09 -5.38
CA ILE A 180 -42.05 11.81 -5.52
C ILE A 180 -42.83 13.14 -5.52
N SER A 181 -43.71 13.30 -6.52
CA SER A 181 -44.49 14.52 -6.73
C SER A 181 -46.00 14.34 -6.59
N ASN A 182 -46.48 13.09 -6.55
CA ASN A 182 -47.89 12.75 -6.39
C ASN A 182 -48.06 11.31 -5.84
N PHE A 183 -49.24 10.98 -5.33
CA PHE A 183 -49.51 9.68 -4.71
C PHE A 183 -49.42 8.49 -5.67
N SER A 184 -49.61 8.67 -6.98
CA SER A 184 -49.51 7.55 -7.94
C SER A 184 -48.08 7.00 -8.08
N GLN A 185 -47.08 7.81 -7.73
CA GLN A 185 -45.66 7.43 -7.76
C GLN A 185 -45.21 6.65 -6.52
N VAL A 186 -46.03 6.59 -5.44
CA VAL A 186 -45.67 5.90 -4.19
C VAL A 186 -45.49 4.40 -4.42
N THR A 187 -46.42 3.76 -5.15
CA THR A 187 -46.33 2.33 -5.47
C THR A 187 -45.08 2.01 -6.29
N GLU A 188 -44.77 2.81 -7.31
CA GLU A 188 -43.58 2.64 -8.15
C GLU A 188 -42.29 2.78 -7.33
N ASN A 189 -42.23 3.74 -6.40
CA ASN A 189 -41.10 3.92 -5.50
C ASN A 189 -40.89 2.71 -4.58
N ILE A 190 -41.94 2.22 -3.91
CA ILE A 190 -41.89 1.02 -3.06
C ILE A 190 -41.43 -0.21 -3.87
N GLN A 191 -41.96 -0.38 -5.08
CA GLN A 191 -41.56 -1.46 -5.99
C GLN A 191 -40.09 -1.35 -6.36
N SER A 192 -39.62 -0.17 -6.75
CA SER A 192 -38.22 0.04 -7.15
C SER A 192 -37.22 -0.30 -6.04
N VAL A 193 -37.53 0.06 -4.79
CA VAL A 193 -36.69 -0.24 -3.62
C VAL A 193 -36.71 -1.73 -3.30
N SER A 194 -37.89 -2.34 -3.31
CA SER A 194 -38.02 -3.79 -3.10
C SER A 194 -37.29 -4.62 -4.16
N ASP A 195 -37.41 -4.22 -5.44
CA ASP A 195 -36.74 -4.87 -6.56
C ASP A 195 -35.22 -4.76 -6.43
N TYR A 196 -34.73 -3.59 -6.02
CA TYR A 196 -33.31 -3.41 -5.74
C TYR A 196 -32.80 -4.41 -4.69
N TYR A 197 -33.50 -4.58 -3.56
CA TYR A 197 -33.12 -5.60 -2.58
C TYR A 197 -33.17 -7.02 -3.13
N ALA A 198 -34.21 -7.35 -3.90
CA ALA A 198 -34.41 -8.70 -4.44
C ALA A 198 -33.37 -9.10 -5.49
N GLU A 199 -32.79 -8.13 -6.20
CA GLU A 199 -31.74 -8.34 -7.21
C GLU A 199 -30.34 -8.51 -6.61
N LEU A 200 -30.13 -8.20 -5.32
CA LEU A 200 -28.86 -8.42 -4.63
C LEU A 200 -28.62 -9.89 -4.24
N THR A 201 -29.63 -10.75 -4.40
CA THR A 201 -29.56 -12.21 -4.26
C THR A 201 -30.11 -12.91 -5.50
N ASP A 202 -29.56 -14.06 -5.89
CA ASP A 202 -29.98 -14.80 -7.08
C ASP A 202 -29.93 -16.33 -6.89
N LEU A 203 -30.28 -17.10 -7.93
CA LEU A 203 -30.33 -18.57 -7.90
C LEU A 203 -29.01 -19.24 -7.49
N ASN A 204 -27.87 -18.55 -7.66
CA ASN A 204 -26.53 -19.06 -7.30
C ASN A 204 -26.03 -18.49 -5.97
N ARG A 205 -26.69 -17.47 -5.42
CA ARG A 205 -26.29 -16.76 -4.19
C ARG A 205 -27.49 -16.48 -3.31
N THR A 206 -27.65 -17.32 -2.29
CA THR A 206 -28.72 -17.19 -1.28
C THR A 206 -28.41 -16.16 -0.19
N VAL A 207 -27.18 -15.67 -0.06
CA VAL A 207 -26.81 -14.66 0.95
C VAL A 207 -25.81 -13.64 0.40
N ALA A 208 -26.05 -12.35 0.67
CA ALA A 208 -25.14 -11.24 0.42
C ALA A 208 -24.90 -10.43 1.71
N PHE A 209 -23.69 -9.94 1.93
CA PHE A 209 -23.35 -9.17 3.12
C PHE A 209 -22.11 -8.28 2.89
N ASN A 210 -21.95 -7.24 3.71
CA ASN A 210 -20.80 -6.33 3.65
C ASN A 210 -19.60 -6.86 4.46
N PHE A 211 -18.49 -6.13 4.42
CA PHE A 211 -17.23 -6.54 5.03
C PHE A 211 -17.28 -6.71 6.56
N ALA A 212 -18.27 -6.17 7.27
CA ALA A 212 -18.45 -6.33 8.71
C ALA A 212 -18.82 -7.77 9.10
N VAL A 213 -19.30 -8.55 8.12
CA VAL A 213 -19.74 -9.93 8.29
C VAL A 213 -18.64 -10.86 7.80
N GLN A 214 -18.27 -11.81 8.65
CA GLN A 214 -17.26 -12.83 8.36
C GLN A 214 -17.83 -13.96 7.51
N ALA A 215 -19.03 -14.42 7.84
CA ALA A 215 -19.75 -15.44 7.09
C ALA A 215 -21.25 -15.33 7.39
N ALA A 216 -22.10 -15.70 6.44
CA ALA A 216 -23.52 -15.89 6.69
C ALA A 216 -24.06 -17.00 5.80
N GLU A 217 -24.96 -17.81 6.35
CA GLU A 217 -25.56 -18.95 5.67
C GLU A 217 -27.04 -19.11 6.04
N ILE A 218 -27.78 -19.71 5.12
CA ILE A 218 -29.15 -20.17 5.32
C ILE A 218 -29.22 -21.64 4.90
N ASN A 219 -29.84 -22.50 5.71
CA ASN A 219 -29.88 -23.93 5.41
C ASN A 219 -31.02 -24.25 4.42
N THR A 220 -30.67 -24.49 3.17
CA THR A 220 -31.62 -24.74 2.07
C THR A 220 -31.75 -26.20 1.67
N GLU A 221 -30.81 -27.07 2.05
CA GLU A 221 -30.79 -28.46 1.58
C GLU A 221 -31.55 -29.43 2.47
N LYS A 222 -31.52 -29.23 3.79
CA LYS A 222 -32.10 -30.16 4.77
C LYS A 222 -33.02 -29.45 5.75
N LYS A 223 -34.19 -30.06 5.97
CA LYS A 223 -35.13 -29.63 7.00
C LYS A 223 -34.43 -29.49 8.36
N VAL A 224 -34.49 -28.29 8.92
CA VAL A 224 -34.09 -28.00 10.31
C VAL A 224 -35.32 -28.16 11.20
N ILE A 225 -35.14 -28.75 12.38
CA ILE A 225 -36.20 -28.87 13.38
C ILE A 225 -35.66 -28.31 14.69
N ASN A 226 -36.35 -27.31 15.24
CA ASN A 226 -36.14 -26.89 16.61
C ASN A 226 -36.73 -27.95 17.55
N THR A 227 -35.88 -28.58 18.37
CA THR A 227 -36.30 -29.63 19.32
C THR A 227 -36.94 -29.09 20.58
N ASN A 228 -36.77 -27.79 20.84
CA ASN A 228 -37.29 -27.12 22.04
C ASN A 228 -38.77 -26.69 21.86
N ASP A 229 -39.23 -26.58 20.61
CA ASP A 229 -40.61 -26.22 20.29
C ASP A 229 -41.55 -27.43 20.27
N TRP A 230 -42.76 -27.25 20.82
CA TRP A 230 -43.80 -28.28 20.87
C TRP A 230 -44.41 -28.55 19.48
N GLY A 231 -43.66 -29.20 18.58
CA GLY A 231 -44.21 -29.56 17.28
C GLY A 231 -43.32 -30.24 16.24
N GLY A 232 -41.99 -30.28 16.40
CA GLY A 232 -41.12 -30.86 15.35
C GLY A 232 -41.22 -30.14 13.99
N GLN A 233 -41.54 -28.85 14.05
CA GLN A 233 -41.83 -28.01 12.90
C GLN A 233 -40.55 -27.60 12.18
N SER A 234 -40.68 -27.27 10.89
CA SER A 234 -39.54 -26.82 10.10
C SER A 234 -39.14 -25.40 10.48
N ALA A 235 -37.85 -25.13 10.59
CA ALA A 235 -37.30 -23.80 10.85
C ALA A 235 -36.58 -23.25 9.61
N ILE A 236 -36.80 -21.98 9.29
CA ILE A 236 -35.88 -21.19 8.46
C ILE A 236 -34.78 -20.71 9.40
N GLN A 237 -33.61 -21.35 9.33
CA GLN A 237 -32.46 -21.02 10.17
C GLN A 237 -31.42 -20.23 9.38
N ILE A 238 -31.04 -19.08 9.93
CA ILE A 238 -30.05 -18.16 9.38
C ILE A 238 -28.94 -18.00 10.41
N ASN A 239 -27.71 -18.30 10.02
CA ASN A 239 -26.53 -18.16 10.88
C ASN A 239 -25.63 -17.06 10.31
N ILE A 240 -25.26 -16.08 11.13
CA ILE A 240 -24.49 -14.90 10.72
C ILE A 240 -23.33 -14.74 11.69
N ALA A 241 -22.10 -14.87 11.19
CA ALA A 241 -20.88 -14.58 11.93
C ALA A 241 -20.39 -13.18 11.59
N LEU A 242 -20.35 -12.32 12.60
CA LEU A 242 -19.71 -11.01 12.49
C LEU A 242 -18.19 -11.15 12.69
N LYS A 243 -17.42 -10.17 12.24
CA LYS A 243 -16.02 -10.07 12.65
C LYS A 243 -15.92 -9.74 14.14
N LYS A 244 -14.98 -10.36 14.84
CA LYS A 244 -14.77 -10.12 16.28
C LYS A 244 -14.45 -8.65 16.55
N GLY A 245 -15.22 -8.01 17.44
CA GLY A 245 -15.02 -6.61 17.80
C GLY A 245 -15.31 -5.62 16.67
N GLU A 246 -16.09 -6.03 15.66
CA GLU A 246 -16.48 -5.16 14.55
C GLU A 246 -17.19 -3.91 15.08
N THR A 247 -16.83 -2.76 14.50
CA THR A 247 -17.40 -1.45 14.85
C THR A 247 -18.19 -0.83 13.69
N ASN A 248 -18.03 -1.38 12.49
CA ASN A 248 -18.81 -0.98 11.33
C ASN A 248 -20.19 -1.64 11.34
N GLN A 249 -21.15 -0.94 10.74
CA GLN A 249 -22.53 -1.41 10.66
C GLN A 249 -22.62 -2.64 9.75
N ALA A 250 -23.03 -3.79 10.31
CA ALA A 250 -23.22 -5.00 9.54
C ALA A 250 -24.54 -4.95 8.76
N VAL A 251 -24.50 -5.38 7.49
CA VAL A 251 -25.70 -5.53 6.65
C VAL A 251 -25.68 -6.86 5.91
N ILE A 252 -26.79 -7.58 6.00
CA ILE A 252 -27.00 -8.92 5.46
C ILE A 252 -28.30 -8.94 4.67
N ILE A 253 -28.28 -9.60 3.52
CA ILE A 253 -29.43 -9.86 2.66
C ILE A 253 -29.49 -11.37 2.42
N VAL A 254 -30.63 -11.98 2.71
CA VAL A 254 -30.84 -13.42 2.63
C VAL A 254 -32.01 -13.71 1.71
N ASP A 255 -31.81 -14.62 0.76
CA ASP A 255 -32.84 -15.16 -0.10
C ASP A 255 -33.58 -16.30 0.61
N VAL A 256 -34.89 -16.17 0.71
CA VAL A 256 -35.79 -17.18 1.27
C VAL A 256 -36.75 -17.58 0.15
N ASP A 257 -36.55 -18.76 -0.43
CA ASP A 257 -37.35 -19.23 -1.57
C ASP A 257 -38.42 -20.24 -1.13
N GLY A 258 -39.70 -19.89 -1.36
CA GLY A 258 -40.86 -20.74 -1.10
C GLY A 258 -40.94 -21.99 -1.98
N GLN A 259 -40.11 -22.11 -3.02
CA GLN A 259 -39.98 -23.37 -3.77
C GLN A 259 -39.29 -24.48 -2.96
N ILE A 260 -38.62 -24.14 -1.86
CA ILE A 260 -38.04 -25.11 -0.93
C ILE A 260 -39.16 -25.62 0.00
N ASP A 261 -39.53 -26.90 -0.13
CA ASP A 261 -40.66 -27.53 0.58
C ASP A 261 -40.69 -27.25 2.09
N HIS A 262 -39.52 -27.26 2.73
CA HIS A 262 -39.40 -27.08 4.17
C HIS A 262 -39.31 -25.60 4.60
N PHE A 263 -39.13 -24.66 3.68
CA PHE A 263 -39.33 -23.22 3.92
C PHE A 263 -40.80 -22.84 3.77
N GLN A 264 -41.47 -23.35 2.73
CA GLN A 264 -42.91 -23.13 2.52
C GLN A 264 -43.76 -23.61 3.70
N GLN A 265 -43.31 -24.65 4.40
CA GLN A 265 -43.97 -25.22 5.57
C GLN A 265 -43.33 -24.80 6.90
N ALA A 266 -42.38 -23.85 6.87
CA ALA A 266 -41.71 -23.41 8.08
C ALA A 266 -42.68 -22.72 9.04
N GLN A 267 -42.53 -23.05 10.31
CA GLN A 267 -43.27 -22.44 11.42
C GLN A 267 -42.31 -21.93 12.49
N ASP A 268 -41.04 -21.78 12.15
CA ASP A 268 -40.04 -21.15 13.01
C ASP A 268 -39.08 -20.36 12.11
N ILE A 269 -38.71 -19.16 12.56
CA ILE A 269 -37.65 -18.35 11.96
C ILE A 269 -36.61 -18.14 13.07
N SER A 270 -35.42 -18.70 12.88
CA SER A 270 -34.32 -18.67 13.85
C SER A 270 -33.12 -17.94 13.25
N ILE A 271 -32.67 -16.88 13.93
CA ILE A 271 -31.54 -16.05 13.50
C ILE A 271 -30.46 -16.07 14.56
N ASN A 272 -29.28 -16.56 14.21
CA ASN A 272 -28.15 -16.71 15.13
C ASN A 272 -27.01 -15.77 14.74
N TYR A 273 -26.73 -14.77 15.57
CA TYR A 273 -25.62 -13.83 15.37
C TYR A 273 -24.42 -14.25 16.22
N THR A 274 -23.39 -14.83 15.60
CA THR A 274 -22.15 -15.20 16.28
C THR A 274 -21.10 -14.09 16.20
N ASN A 275 -20.21 -14.05 17.19
CA ASN A 275 -19.27 -12.96 17.41
C ASN A 275 -19.93 -11.58 17.61
N TYR A 276 -21.22 -11.57 17.99
CA TYR A 276 -21.99 -10.34 18.23
C TYR A 276 -22.24 -10.17 19.72
N ASP A 277 -21.86 -9.00 20.25
CA ASP A 277 -22.19 -8.56 21.59
C ASP A 277 -23.19 -7.39 21.51
N PRO A 278 -24.47 -7.59 21.90
CA PRO A 278 -25.51 -6.58 21.73
C PRO A 278 -25.34 -5.34 22.62
N ASP A 279 -24.48 -5.42 23.64
CA ASP A 279 -24.23 -4.32 24.57
C ASP A 279 -23.08 -3.42 24.10
N THR A 280 -22.21 -3.89 23.19
CA THR A 280 -21.02 -3.16 22.74
C THR A 280 -20.95 -2.92 21.22
N MET A 281 -21.65 -3.72 20.41
CA MET A 281 -21.62 -3.65 18.95
C MET A 281 -22.89 -3.04 18.38
N LEU A 282 -22.81 -2.55 17.15
CA LEU A 282 -23.98 -2.05 16.42
C LEU A 282 -24.89 -3.22 16.00
N PRO A 283 -26.23 -3.07 16.11
CA PRO A 283 -27.19 -4.09 15.73
C PRO A 283 -27.13 -4.37 14.21
N PRO A 284 -26.97 -5.61 13.76
CA PRO A 284 -26.86 -5.93 12.34
C PRO A 284 -28.18 -5.69 11.60
N TYR A 285 -28.14 -5.06 10.42
CA TYR A 285 -29.28 -4.99 9.50
C TYR A 285 -29.43 -6.31 8.75
N LEU A 286 -30.63 -6.87 8.75
CA LEU A 286 -30.97 -8.10 8.05
C LEU A 286 -32.19 -7.89 7.16
N ILE A 287 -32.03 -8.14 5.86
CA ILE A 287 -33.10 -8.08 4.87
C ILE A 287 -33.37 -9.49 4.37
N LEU A 288 -34.59 -9.97 4.56
CA LEU A 288 -35.05 -11.27 4.10
C LEU A 288 -35.88 -11.08 2.83
N ASN A 289 -35.34 -11.53 1.69
CA ASN A 289 -36.01 -11.53 0.40
C ASN A 289 -36.85 -12.80 0.28
N TYR A 290 -38.15 -12.70 0.52
CA TYR A 290 -39.09 -13.77 0.25
C TYR A 290 -39.43 -13.77 -1.25
N LYS A 291 -39.36 -14.97 -1.84
CA LYS A 291 -39.72 -15.22 -3.23
C LYS A 291 -40.57 -16.47 -3.32
N HIS A 292 -41.50 -16.50 -4.26
CA HIS A 292 -42.36 -17.63 -4.57
C HIS A 292 -43.20 -18.16 -3.40
N PHE A 293 -43.63 -17.33 -2.45
CA PHE A 293 -44.61 -17.73 -1.44
C PHE A 293 -46.03 -17.46 -1.93
N PRO A 294 -46.83 -18.46 -2.37
CA PRO A 294 -48.19 -18.21 -2.85
C PRO A 294 -49.09 -17.60 -1.76
N THR A 295 -48.83 -18.01 -0.51
CA THR A 295 -49.34 -17.41 0.72
C THR A 295 -48.23 -17.51 1.76
N PHE A 296 -47.76 -16.37 2.29
CA PHE A 296 -46.94 -16.37 3.49
C PHE A 296 -47.86 -16.51 4.72
N ASN A 297 -47.69 -17.58 5.50
CA ASN A 297 -48.59 -17.90 6.61
C ASN A 297 -47.85 -17.88 7.94
N PHE A 298 -47.78 -16.71 8.57
CA PHE A 298 -47.37 -16.57 9.96
C PHE A 298 -48.60 -16.78 10.85
N SER A 299 -48.78 -18.02 11.33
CA SER A 299 -49.99 -18.47 12.05
C SER A 299 -49.73 -18.78 13.53
N GLY A 300 -50.75 -19.17 14.28
CA GLY A 300 -50.65 -19.37 15.75
C GLY A 300 -49.70 -20.50 16.20
N SER A 301 -49.08 -21.23 15.28
CA SER A 301 -48.00 -22.17 15.58
C SER A 301 -46.63 -21.67 15.14
N THR A 302 -46.53 -20.47 14.56
CA THR A 302 -45.29 -19.91 14.04
C THR A 302 -44.53 -19.14 15.12
N PHE A 303 -43.26 -19.45 15.33
CA PHE A 303 -42.36 -18.77 16.26
C PHE A 303 -41.27 -17.96 15.55
N PHE A 304 -40.73 -16.98 16.26
CA PHE A 304 -39.64 -16.12 15.80
C PHE A 304 -38.61 -15.99 16.92
N HIS A 305 -37.38 -16.36 16.61
CA HIS A 305 -36.26 -16.39 17.54
C HIS A 305 -35.05 -15.68 16.93
N ALA A 306 -34.40 -14.85 17.73
CA ALA A 306 -33.08 -14.31 17.39
C ALA A 306 -32.20 -14.29 18.63
N ALA A 307 -30.95 -14.72 18.48
CA ALA A 307 -29.99 -14.81 19.56
C ALA A 307 -28.60 -14.29 19.14
N ALA A 308 -27.90 -13.68 20.10
CA ALA A 308 -26.51 -13.29 19.98
C ALA A 308 -25.61 -14.29 20.72
N TYR A 309 -24.43 -14.54 20.16
CA TYR A 309 -23.39 -15.36 20.75
C TYR A 309 -22.07 -14.58 20.73
N PRO A 310 -21.61 -14.04 21.88
CA PRO A 310 -20.37 -13.25 21.97
C PRO A 310 -19.14 -14.02 21.50
N SER A 311 -18.06 -13.31 21.17
CA SER A 311 -16.83 -13.94 20.63
C SER A 311 -16.22 -14.98 21.57
N LEU A 312 -15.74 -16.08 20.97
CA LEU A 312 -14.98 -17.10 21.70
C LEU A 312 -13.57 -16.61 22.07
N PRO A 313 -12.93 -17.18 23.12
CA PRO A 313 -11.58 -16.77 23.52
C PRO A 313 -10.51 -17.06 22.46
N GLY A 314 -9.58 -16.11 22.28
CA GLY A 314 -8.47 -16.25 21.33
C GLY A 314 -8.95 -16.36 19.88
N ASP A 315 -8.36 -17.30 19.13
CA ASP A 315 -8.62 -17.50 17.71
C ASP A 315 -9.72 -18.55 17.43
N GLU A 316 -10.44 -19.03 18.47
CA GLU A 316 -11.55 -19.97 18.30
C GLU A 316 -12.73 -19.32 17.57
N GLU A 317 -13.40 -20.06 16.67
CA GLU A 317 -14.57 -19.59 15.91
C GLU A 317 -15.78 -20.53 16.09
N TYR A 318 -16.98 -19.97 15.94
CA TYR A 318 -18.20 -20.76 15.93
C TYR A 318 -18.26 -21.63 14.67
N SER A 319 -18.63 -22.90 14.85
CA SER A 319 -18.79 -23.81 13.73
C SER A 319 -20.24 -23.78 13.25
N PHE A 320 -20.42 -23.38 12.00
CA PHE A 320 -21.66 -23.55 11.28
C PHE A 320 -21.72 -24.97 10.73
N GLU A 321 -22.83 -25.66 10.99
CA GLU A 321 -23.06 -27.02 10.47
C GLU A 321 -23.57 -26.97 9.02
N GLY A 322 -23.80 -25.78 8.47
CA GLY A 322 -24.23 -25.57 7.10
C GLY A 322 -25.53 -26.31 6.76
N ASN A 323 -25.58 -26.86 5.56
CA ASN A 323 -26.72 -27.57 4.99
C ASN A 323 -27.00 -28.97 5.60
N GLN A 324 -26.52 -29.23 6.82
CA GLN A 324 -26.65 -30.54 7.48
C GLN A 324 -27.97 -30.75 8.22
N GLY A 325 -28.85 -29.75 8.34
CA GLY A 325 -30.14 -29.90 9.04
C GLY A 325 -30.02 -29.86 10.56
N VAL A 326 -28.92 -29.31 11.08
CA VAL A 326 -28.65 -29.22 12.52
C VAL A 326 -29.07 -27.84 13.03
N PHE A 327 -29.82 -27.83 14.14
CA PHE A 327 -30.22 -26.59 14.81
C PHE A 327 -29.06 -26.04 15.65
N PHE A 328 -28.77 -24.74 15.54
CA PHE A 328 -27.52 -24.14 16.03
C PHE A 328 -27.36 -24.17 17.56
N GLU A 329 -28.45 -23.96 18.32
CA GLU A 329 -28.43 -23.81 19.78
C GLU A 329 -27.75 -24.98 20.53
N GLY A 330 -27.85 -26.21 20.02
CA GLY A 330 -27.49 -27.42 20.78
C GLY A 330 -26.03 -27.50 21.26
N LYS A 331 -25.08 -26.83 20.59
CA LYS A 331 -23.64 -26.88 20.91
C LYS A 331 -23.16 -25.70 21.78
N TYR A 332 -23.86 -24.56 21.74
CA TYR A 332 -23.42 -23.29 22.32
C TYR A 332 -24.48 -22.61 23.21
N ALA A 333 -25.51 -23.35 23.62
CA ALA A 333 -26.64 -22.85 24.42
C ALA A 333 -26.23 -22.12 25.71
N ASP A 334 -25.09 -22.47 26.31
CA ASP A 334 -24.58 -21.83 27.53
C ASP A 334 -24.07 -20.39 27.31
N LYS A 335 -23.90 -19.98 26.05
CA LYS A 335 -23.40 -18.65 25.64
C LYS A 335 -24.46 -17.78 24.96
N GLU A 336 -25.67 -18.29 24.85
CA GLU A 336 -26.77 -17.61 24.17
C GLU A 336 -27.23 -16.36 24.93
N ILE A 337 -27.33 -15.25 24.21
CA ILE A 337 -27.97 -14.02 24.67
C ILE A 337 -29.23 -13.80 23.82
N PRO A 338 -30.44 -14.01 24.37
CA PRO A 338 -31.68 -13.84 23.62
C PRO A 338 -31.89 -12.38 23.22
N LEU A 339 -32.23 -12.16 21.95
CA LEU A 339 -32.54 -10.85 21.37
C LEU A 339 -34.02 -10.72 21.06
N ILE A 340 -34.62 -11.76 20.48
CA ILE A 340 -36.04 -11.87 20.16
C ILE A 340 -36.53 -13.24 20.61
N LYS A 341 -37.66 -13.25 21.32
CA LYS A 341 -38.41 -14.46 21.66
C LYS A 341 -39.90 -14.18 21.52
N SER A 342 -40.54 -14.72 20.49
CA SER A 342 -41.95 -14.47 20.22
C SER A 342 -42.87 -15.64 20.62
N ASP A 343 -42.49 -16.42 21.63
CA ASP A 343 -43.29 -17.53 22.17
C ASP A 343 -44.61 -17.10 22.86
N ASN A 344 -44.88 -15.80 22.94
CA ASN A 344 -46.10 -15.21 23.48
C ASN A 344 -46.46 -13.90 22.75
N HIS A 345 -47.70 -13.45 22.93
CA HIS A 345 -48.22 -12.18 22.40
C HIS A 345 -47.65 -10.91 23.05
N THR A 346 -46.79 -11.07 24.05
CA THR A 346 -46.18 -9.98 24.80
C THR A 346 -44.70 -10.24 24.95
N ILE A 347 -43.89 -9.20 24.79
CA ILE A 347 -42.44 -9.28 24.97
C ILE A 347 -42.11 -9.20 26.47
N PRO A 348 -41.30 -10.12 27.02
CA PRO A 348 -40.81 -10.02 28.40
C PRO A 348 -40.12 -8.67 28.67
N ASN A 349 -40.33 -8.09 29.85
CA ASN A 349 -39.84 -6.74 30.15
C ASN A 349 -38.32 -6.57 29.96
N GLU A 350 -37.54 -7.60 30.30
CA GLU A 350 -36.09 -7.64 30.13
C GLU A 350 -35.60 -7.72 28.68
N LEU A 351 -36.47 -8.14 27.74
CA LEU A 351 -36.13 -8.26 26.32
C LEU A 351 -36.65 -7.11 25.47
N LYS A 352 -37.58 -6.30 25.99
CA LYS A 352 -38.26 -5.22 25.23
C LYS A 352 -37.30 -4.33 24.46
N GLU A 353 -36.29 -3.77 25.12
CA GLU A 353 -35.32 -2.86 24.49
C GLU A 353 -34.56 -3.55 23.34
N ARG A 354 -34.08 -4.77 23.56
CA ARG A 354 -33.36 -5.56 22.54
C ARG A 354 -34.27 -5.97 21.39
N THR A 355 -35.49 -6.43 21.67
CA THR A 355 -36.47 -6.81 20.65
C THR A 355 -36.84 -5.61 19.78
N TYR A 356 -37.13 -4.44 20.37
CA TYR A 356 -37.46 -3.24 19.60
C TYR A 356 -36.27 -2.78 18.76
N LYS A 357 -35.08 -2.72 19.34
CA LYS A 357 -33.85 -2.37 18.61
C LYS A 357 -33.59 -3.34 17.45
N MET A 358 -33.89 -4.63 17.61
CA MET A 358 -33.70 -5.60 16.53
C MET A 358 -34.78 -5.54 15.46
N ALA A 359 -36.03 -5.26 15.87
CA ALA A 359 -37.12 -5.03 14.93
C ALA A 359 -36.85 -3.85 13.98
N THR A 360 -36.19 -2.78 14.44
CA THR A 360 -35.82 -1.64 13.56
C THR A 360 -34.76 -1.99 12.52
N HIS A 361 -34.02 -3.09 12.69
CA HIS A 361 -32.93 -3.53 11.82
C HIS A 361 -33.31 -4.71 10.92
N LEU A 362 -34.55 -5.19 11.02
CA LEU A 362 -35.03 -6.37 10.31
C LEU A 362 -36.09 -5.97 9.27
N VAL A 363 -35.87 -6.36 8.02
CA VAL A 363 -36.79 -6.10 6.90
C VAL A 363 -37.19 -7.42 6.22
N HIS A 364 -38.49 -7.64 6.08
CA HIS A 364 -39.10 -8.74 5.35
C HIS A 364 -39.60 -8.22 4.00
N ASN A 365 -38.81 -8.47 2.96
CA ASN A 365 -39.08 -8.04 1.61
C ASN A 365 -39.81 -9.14 0.82
N PHE A 366 -41.14 -9.01 0.70
CA PHE A 366 -42.02 -9.88 -0.08
C PHE A 366 -42.09 -9.38 -1.53
N ASN A 367 -41.03 -9.65 -2.30
CA ASN A 367 -40.81 -8.96 -3.57
C ASN A 367 -41.76 -9.41 -4.69
N ASP A 368 -42.02 -10.71 -4.84
CA ASP A 368 -42.72 -11.26 -6.00
C ASP A 368 -44.14 -11.76 -5.67
N GLU A 369 -44.55 -11.67 -4.42
CA GLU A 369 -45.88 -12.03 -3.95
C GLU A 369 -46.93 -11.05 -4.49
N LYS A 370 -47.90 -11.59 -5.23
CA LYS A 370 -48.99 -10.82 -5.88
C LYS A 370 -50.36 -11.03 -5.25
N GLN A 371 -50.44 -11.88 -4.24
CA GLN A 371 -51.68 -12.18 -3.52
C GLN A 371 -51.78 -11.32 -2.26
N GLU A 372 -52.57 -11.76 -1.29
CA GLU A 372 -52.72 -11.11 0.01
C GLU A 372 -51.77 -11.76 1.03
N ILE A 373 -51.05 -10.94 1.80
CA ILE A 373 -50.22 -11.38 2.91
C ILE A 373 -51.02 -11.21 4.21
N GLN A 374 -51.16 -12.30 4.96
CA GLN A 374 -51.95 -12.33 6.19
C GLN A 374 -51.08 -12.73 7.38
N PHE A 375 -51.13 -11.94 8.45
CA PHE A 375 -50.46 -12.25 9.71
C PHE A 375 -51.52 -12.63 10.75
N LYS A 376 -51.62 -13.93 11.07
CA LYS A 376 -52.71 -14.54 11.87
C LYS A 376 -52.19 -15.41 13.02
N SER A 377 -51.06 -15.03 13.63
CA SER A 377 -50.51 -15.74 14.79
C SER A 377 -51.13 -15.39 16.14
N ASN A 378 -52.01 -16.26 16.65
CA ASN A 378 -52.62 -16.18 17.98
C ASN A 378 -51.68 -16.63 19.12
N ALA A 379 -50.39 -16.79 18.84
CA ALA A 379 -49.40 -17.17 19.84
C ALA A 379 -48.20 -16.22 19.88
N SER A 380 -47.89 -15.58 18.75
CA SER A 380 -46.60 -14.93 18.54
C SER A 380 -46.75 -13.58 17.85
N LEU A 381 -45.81 -12.68 18.10
CA LEU A 381 -45.66 -11.43 17.37
C LEU A 381 -44.79 -11.66 16.14
N PHE A 382 -45.16 -11.06 15.00
CA PHE A 382 -44.27 -10.95 13.86
C PHE A 382 -43.35 -9.75 14.07
N ILE A 383 -42.03 -9.95 14.01
CA ILE A 383 -41.04 -8.94 14.38
C ILE A 383 -40.31 -8.46 13.14
N GLY A 384 -40.20 -7.13 12.95
CA GLY A 384 -39.53 -6.52 11.81
C GLY A 384 -40.48 -5.80 10.85
N THR A 385 -39.88 -5.04 9.93
CA THR A 385 -40.61 -4.26 8.92
C THR A 385 -41.06 -5.13 7.75
N VAL A 386 -42.33 -5.08 7.39
CA VAL A 386 -42.91 -5.76 6.22
C VAL A 386 -42.86 -4.83 5.02
N LEU A 387 -42.23 -5.27 3.94
CA LEU A 387 -42.17 -4.60 2.65
C LEU A 387 -42.83 -5.49 1.58
N ALA A 388 -44.06 -5.15 1.20
CA ALA A 388 -44.94 -5.89 0.30
C ALA A 388 -45.32 -5.05 -0.93
N PRO A 389 -44.37 -4.78 -1.86
CA PRO A 389 -44.59 -3.91 -3.02
C PRO A 389 -45.73 -4.34 -3.96
N ARG A 390 -46.12 -5.61 -3.93
CA ARG A 390 -47.01 -6.23 -4.92
C ARG A 390 -48.25 -6.91 -4.34
N ALA A 391 -48.45 -6.81 -3.03
CA ALA A 391 -49.46 -7.54 -2.29
C ALA A 391 -50.21 -6.63 -1.31
N SER A 392 -51.50 -6.87 -1.13
CA SER A 392 -52.27 -6.28 -0.03
C SER A 392 -51.89 -6.97 1.29
N VAL A 393 -51.92 -6.22 2.39
CA VAL A 393 -51.57 -6.73 3.73
C VAL A 393 -52.78 -6.66 4.65
N VAL A 394 -53.10 -7.78 5.32
CA VAL A 394 -54.17 -7.85 6.32
C VAL A 394 -53.58 -8.11 7.71
N LEU A 395 -53.88 -7.19 8.61
CA LEU A 395 -53.49 -7.21 10.02
C LEU A 395 -54.76 -7.36 10.87
N ASP A 396 -54.84 -8.48 11.60
CA ASP A 396 -55.91 -8.72 12.57
C ASP A 396 -55.32 -8.86 13.98
N ASP A 397 -55.38 -7.82 14.78
CA ASP A 397 -54.92 -7.70 16.17
C ASP A 397 -55.49 -8.77 17.12
N THR A 398 -56.61 -9.40 16.76
CA THR A 398 -57.18 -10.54 17.51
C THR A 398 -56.52 -11.87 17.16
N GLN A 399 -55.89 -11.91 15.99
CA GLN A 399 -55.21 -13.06 15.44
C GLN A 399 -53.70 -12.88 15.38
N GLY A 400 -53.11 -11.70 15.50
CA GLY A 400 -51.67 -11.50 15.39
C GLY A 400 -51.31 -10.02 15.17
N LYS A 401 -50.08 -9.64 15.51
CA LYS A 401 -49.58 -8.26 15.34
C LYS A 401 -48.21 -8.25 14.68
N VAL A 402 -47.94 -7.16 13.97
CA VAL A 402 -46.62 -6.85 13.43
C VAL A 402 -45.97 -5.78 14.30
N LEU A 403 -44.75 -6.06 14.77
CA LEU A 403 -43.91 -5.15 15.50
C LEU A 403 -42.84 -4.60 14.55
N GLY A 404 -43.19 -3.53 13.84
CA GLY A 404 -42.39 -2.91 12.81
C GLY A 404 -43.26 -2.08 11.86
N SER A 405 -42.66 -1.53 10.81
CA SER A 405 -43.41 -0.83 9.75
C SER A 405 -44.11 -1.83 8.84
N VAL A 406 -45.26 -1.47 8.28
CA VAL A 406 -45.94 -2.24 7.23
C VAL A 406 -46.12 -1.38 5.99
N ILE A 407 -45.43 -1.77 4.93
CA ILE A 407 -45.33 -1.03 3.68
C ILE A 407 -45.91 -1.93 2.58
N SER A 408 -46.98 -1.48 1.93
CA SER A 408 -47.60 -2.18 0.81
C SER A 408 -47.71 -1.26 -0.40
N GLY A 409 -47.47 -1.80 -1.60
CA GLY A 409 -47.79 -1.10 -2.84
C GLY A 409 -49.28 -1.03 -3.17
N TYR A 410 -50.13 -1.75 -2.42
CA TYR A 410 -51.57 -1.92 -2.61
C TYR A 410 -52.33 -1.51 -1.33
N ASP A 411 -53.36 -2.28 -0.95
CA ASP A 411 -54.23 -2.03 0.19
C ASP A 411 -53.65 -2.59 1.50
N ILE A 412 -53.89 -1.88 2.60
CA ILE A 412 -53.65 -2.39 3.96
C ILE A 412 -54.99 -2.41 4.71
N HIS A 413 -55.37 -3.59 5.22
CA HIS A 413 -56.52 -3.74 6.11
C HIS A 413 -56.02 -3.95 7.53
N THR A 414 -56.41 -3.09 8.46
CA THR A 414 -55.90 -3.15 9.84
C THR A 414 -56.96 -2.85 10.90
N ASN A 415 -56.91 -3.61 11.98
CA ASN A 415 -57.50 -3.28 13.28
C ASN A 415 -56.42 -3.23 14.39
N MET A 416 -55.14 -3.15 13.98
CA MET A 416 -53.97 -3.22 14.86
C MET A 416 -53.87 -1.96 15.72
N SER A 417 -53.76 -2.17 17.04
CA SER A 417 -53.33 -1.09 17.94
C SER A 417 -51.84 -0.94 17.88
N ILE A 418 -51.35 0.30 17.93
CA ILE A 418 -49.93 0.59 18.04
C ILE A 418 -49.77 1.48 19.28
N SER A 419 -49.15 0.95 20.33
CA SER A 419 -48.79 1.72 21.51
C SER A 419 -47.57 2.62 21.23
N ALA A 420 -47.34 3.62 22.09
CA ALA A 420 -46.16 4.47 21.97
C ALA A 420 -44.85 3.67 22.13
N GLU A 421 -44.88 2.59 22.90
CA GLU A 421 -43.73 1.70 23.08
C GLU A 421 -43.45 0.88 21.80
N GLU A 422 -44.47 0.27 21.20
CA GLU A 422 -44.34 -0.53 19.96
C GLU A 422 -43.95 0.33 18.76
N SER A 423 -44.31 1.62 18.75
CA SER A 423 -43.91 2.55 17.69
C SER A 423 -42.39 2.74 17.58
N ASN A 424 -41.61 2.39 18.62
CA ASN A 424 -40.14 2.44 18.57
C ASN A 424 -39.53 1.33 17.69
N ALA A 425 -40.31 0.30 17.31
CA ALA A 425 -39.86 -0.76 16.40
C ALA A 425 -39.90 -0.38 14.92
N THR A 426 -40.30 0.85 14.59
CA THR A 426 -40.29 1.41 13.23
C THR A 426 -38.86 1.43 12.68
N PHE A 427 -38.69 1.06 11.42
CA PHE A 427 -37.37 1.10 10.78
C PHE A 427 -36.73 2.49 10.87
N ASP A 428 -35.51 2.56 11.38
CA ASP A 428 -34.74 3.80 11.45
C ASP A 428 -33.70 3.84 10.33
N TYR A 429 -33.83 4.84 9.45
CA TYR A 429 -32.90 5.04 8.33
C TYR A 429 -31.68 5.87 8.72
N GLY A 430 -31.71 6.60 9.84
CA GLY A 430 -30.62 7.50 10.24
C GLY A 430 -29.30 6.76 10.46
N ASP A 431 -29.40 5.48 10.81
CA ASP A 431 -28.28 4.58 11.08
C ASP A 431 -28.07 3.53 9.98
N PHE A 432 -28.89 3.54 8.90
CA PHE A 432 -28.77 2.57 7.81
C PHE A 432 -27.59 2.95 6.89
N PRO A 433 -26.56 2.09 6.74
CA PRO A 433 -25.37 2.41 5.97
C PRO A 433 -25.62 2.20 4.47
N SER A 434 -24.81 2.81 3.60
CA SER A 434 -24.93 2.54 2.17
C SER A 434 -24.59 1.08 1.85
N LEU A 435 -25.41 0.40 1.04
CA LEU A 435 -25.11 -0.96 0.55
C LEU A 435 -23.98 -1.01 -0.48
N GLU A 436 -23.41 0.13 -0.84
CA GLU A 436 -22.21 0.19 -1.69
C GLU A 436 -21.04 -0.62 -1.12
N ASP A 437 -21.05 -0.93 0.18
CA ASP A 437 -20.06 -1.78 0.89
C ASP A 437 -20.40 -3.29 0.86
N ILE A 438 -21.66 -3.67 0.57
CA ILE A 438 -21.98 -5.07 0.20
C ILE A 438 -21.34 -5.39 -1.15
N ALA A 439 -21.03 -4.35 -1.93
CA ALA A 439 -20.54 -4.45 -3.28
C ALA A 439 -19.01 -4.48 -3.42
N GLY A 440 -18.17 -4.32 -2.39
CA GLY A 440 -16.71 -4.49 -2.53
C GLY A 440 -15.95 -4.22 -1.23
N GLY A 441 -14.84 -4.93 -1.02
CA GLY A 441 -13.96 -4.64 0.11
C GLY A 441 -13.23 -3.30 -0.08
N GLU A 442 -13.05 -2.54 1.01
CA GLU A 442 -12.29 -1.29 0.99
C GLU A 442 -10.83 -1.55 0.57
N VAL A 443 -10.26 -0.63 -0.21
CA VAL A 443 -8.86 -0.64 -0.59
C VAL A 443 -8.02 -0.33 0.64
N GLU A 444 -7.28 -1.32 1.14
CA GLU A 444 -6.29 -1.09 2.19
C GLU A 444 -5.08 -0.33 1.62
N ALA A 445 -4.59 0.66 2.36
CA ALA A 445 -3.36 1.37 2.01
C ALA A 445 -2.16 0.41 1.96
N PRO A 446 -1.26 0.54 0.98
CA PRO A 446 -0.08 -0.32 0.90
C PRO A 446 0.84 -0.07 2.08
N LEU A 447 1.45 -1.14 2.61
CA LEU A 447 2.50 -1.04 3.62
C LEU A 447 3.85 -0.99 2.93
N LYS A 448 4.64 0.05 3.19
CA LYS A 448 5.98 0.21 2.61
C LYS A 448 7.06 0.20 3.68
N GLN A 449 8.14 -0.54 3.44
CA GLN A 449 9.25 -0.67 4.38
C GLN A 449 10.60 -0.47 3.68
N GLY A 450 11.47 0.36 4.28
CA GLY A 450 12.86 0.52 3.84
C GLY A 450 13.78 -0.54 4.48
N SER A 451 14.72 -1.06 3.71
CA SER A 451 15.69 -2.07 4.14
C SER A 451 17.02 -1.41 4.49
N PRO A 452 17.46 -1.41 5.76
CA PRO A 452 18.73 -0.79 6.14
C PRO A 452 19.93 -1.56 5.57
N PHE A 453 20.96 -0.85 5.09
CA PHE A 453 22.19 -1.48 4.61
C PHE A 453 23.43 -0.57 4.72
N ASP A 454 24.61 -1.19 4.61
CA ASP A 454 25.90 -0.49 4.57
C ASP A 454 26.29 -0.15 3.14
N TYR A 455 26.60 1.12 2.87
CA TYR A 455 26.99 1.58 1.54
C TYR A 455 28.32 0.96 1.11
N THR A 456 28.28 0.18 0.04
CA THR A 456 29.46 -0.47 -0.58
C THR A 456 29.77 0.07 -1.97
N GLY A 457 29.07 1.12 -2.41
CA GLY A 457 29.12 1.64 -3.78
C GLY A 457 27.82 1.38 -4.54
N ALA A 458 27.90 1.41 -5.87
CA ALA A 458 26.75 1.27 -6.78
C ALA A 458 26.33 -0.20 -7.00
N GLU A 459 26.23 -0.99 -5.93
CA GLU A 459 25.74 -2.36 -5.98
C GLU A 459 24.22 -2.42 -5.82
N LYS A 460 23.57 -3.28 -6.60
CA LYS A 460 22.13 -3.53 -6.47
C LYS A 460 21.82 -4.32 -5.19
N ARG A 461 20.83 -3.85 -4.43
CA ARG A 461 20.38 -4.41 -3.16
C ARG A 461 18.89 -4.20 -2.99
N LYS A 462 18.24 -4.96 -2.11
CA LYS A 462 16.86 -4.68 -1.73
C LYS A 462 16.80 -3.34 -0.98
N LEU A 463 16.10 -2.36 -1.56
CA LEU A 463 15.96 -1.01 -1.02
C LEU A 463 14.64 -0.88 -0.25
N TYR A 464 13.53 -1.18 -0.90
CA TYR A 464 12.21 -1.13 -0.29
C TYR A 464 11.45 -2.44 -0.52
N SER A 465 10.40 -2.64 0.28
CA SER A 465 9.39 -3.66 0.09
C SER A 465 8.03 -2.99 0.19
N ILE A 466 7.15 -3.22 -0.77
CA ILE A 466 5.76 -2.77 -0.76
C ILE A 466 4.89 -4.00 -0.58
N SER A 467 3.97 -4.01 0.37
CA SER A 467 2.99 -5.09 0.55
C SER A 467 1.59 -4.52 0.31
N GLN A 468 0.85 -5.13 -0.62
CA GLN A 468 -0.52 -4.76 -0.95
C GLN A 468 -1.43 -5.97 -0.79
N LYS A 469 -2.46 -5.82 0.05
CA LYS A 469 -3.56 -6.78 0.11
C LYS A 469 -4.58 -6.46 -0.97
N ILE A 470 -4.88 -7.44 -1.80
CA ILE A 470 -5.92 -7.32 -2.81
C ILE A 470 -7.26 -7.59 -2.12
N PRO A 471 -8.25 -6.70 -2.23
CA PRO A 471 -9.57 -6.94 -1.67
C PRO A 471 -10.14 -8.28 -2.15
N VAL A 472 -11.01 -8.89 -1.34
CA VAL A 472 -11.72 -10.11 -1.77
C VAL A 472 -12.56 -9.77 -3.00
N TYR A 473 -12.63 -10.72 -3.94
CA TYR A 473 -13.36 -10.53 -5.19
C TYR A 473 -14.80 -10.16 -4.88
N SER A 474 -15.29 -9.10 -5.53
CA SER A 474 -16.69 -8.75 -5.52
C SER A 474 -17.20 -8.56 -6.94
N GLN A 475 -18.26 -9.30 -7.26
CA GLN A 475 -18.96 -9.18 -8.53
C GLN A 475 -19.67 -7.82 -8.72
N TYR A 476 -19.90 -7.06 -7.65
CA TYR A 476 -20.65 -5.79 -7.67
C TYR A 476 -19.76 -4.54 -7.69
N ARG A 477 -18.50 -4.64 -7.25
CA ARG A 477 -17.39 -3.72 -7.54
C ARG A 477 -16.27 -4.54 -8.18
N PRO A 478 -16.46 -4.97 -9.44
CA PRO A 478 -15.40 -5.64 -10.16
C PRO A 478 -14.18 -4.71 -10.17
N ILE A 479 -13.03 -5.27 -9.82
CA ILE A 479 -11.78 -4.54 -9.88
C ILE A 479 -11.33 -4.58 -11.34
N GLN A 480 -11.49 -3.46 -12.03
CA GLN A 480 -11.15 -3.31 -13.45
C GLN A 480 -9.67 -2.99 -13.64
N ASN A 481 -9.07 -2.31 -12.67
CA ASN A 481 -7.64 -2.05 -12.62
C ASN A 481 -7.14 -2.06 -11.18
N ILE A 482 -5.88 -2.45 -11.02
CA ILE A 482 -5.10 -2.25 -9.80
C ILE A 482 -3.73 -1.77 -10.24
N THR A 483 -3.35 -0.58 -9.80
CA THR A 483 -2.06 0.02 -10.12
C THR A 483 -1.39 0.50 -8.86
N ILE A 484 -0.16 0.04 -8.62
CA ILE A 484 0.71 0.54 -7.56
C ILE A 484 1.72 1.47 -8.21
N THR A 485 1.81 2.71 -7.71
CA THR A 485 2.73 3.72 -8.19
C THR A 485 3.70 4.13 -7.09
N ASP A 486 4.98 4.20 -7.40
CA ASP A 486 6.04 4.60 -6.48
C ASP A 486 6.95 5.63 -7.16
N ARG A 487 6.90 6.88 -6.67
CA ARG A 487 7.73 7.97 -7.17
C ARG A 487 9.12 7.89 -6.54
N LEU A 488 10.06 7.33 -7.28
CA LEU A 488 11.40 7.08 -6.77
C LEU A 488 12.15 8.39 -6.50
N ALA A 489 12.87 8.44 -5.37
CA ALA A 489 13.77 9.55 -5.07
C ALA A 489 14.93 9.60 -6.09
N GLU A 490 15.41 10.80 -6.42
CA GLU A 490 16.42 11.04 -7.48
C GLU A 490 17.73 10.28 -7.29
N ASN A 491 18.05 9.89 -6.06
CA ASN A 491 19.26 9.16 -5.70
C ASN A 491 19.09 7.63 -5.78
N LEU A 492 17.93 7.12 -6.20
CA LEU A 492 17.65 5.70 -6.35
C LEU A 492 17.63 5.33 -7.83
N THR A 493 18.32 4.23 -8.17
CA THR A 493 18.27 3.63 -9.51
C THR A 493 17.60 2.28 -9.40
N ILE A 494 16.39 2.14 -9.95
CA ILE A 494 15.63 0.88 -9.97
C ILE A 494 15.12 0.68 -11.40
N SER A 495 15.20 -0.55 -11.90
CA SER A 495 14.60 -0.92 -13.18
C SER A 495 13.44 -1.90 -12.99
N ALA A 496 12.53 -1.94 -13.96
CA ALA A 496 11.39 -2.85 -13.92
C ALA A 496 11.79 -4.35 -13.77
N GLN A 497 12.97 -4.73 -14.26
CA GLN A 497 13.49 -6.11 -14.18
C GLN A 497 14.03 -6.47 -12.79
N ASP A 498 14.25 -5.47 -11.93
CA ASP A 498 14.77 -5.65 -10.58
C ASP A 498 13.66 -5.71 -9.52
N ILE A 499 12.40 -5.79 -9.95
CA ILE A 499 11.27 -5.98 -9.05
C ILE A 499 11.01 -7.47 -8.89
N VAL A 500 11.02 -7.95 -7.65
CA VAL A 500 10.68 -9.33 -7.32
C VAL A 500 9.30 -9.35 -6.66
N ILE A 501 8.36 -10.08 -7.24
CA ILE A 501 6.96 -10.12 -6.78
C ILE A 501 6.66 -11.48 -6.16
N LYS A 502 6.11 -11.46 -4.94
CA LYS A 502 5.79 -12.66 -4.17
C LYS A 502 4.36 -12.63 -3.65
N ASP A 503 3.74 -13.79 -3.51
CA ASP A 503 2.48 -13.94 -2.77
C ASP A 503 2.70 -14.04 -1.24
N GLU A 504 1.63 -14.21 -0.49
CA GLU A 504 1.63 -14.31 0.98
C GLU A 504 2.41 -15.51 1.54
N PHE A 505 2.66 -16.53 0.70
CA PHE A 505 3.46 -17.71 1.05
C PHE A 505 4.93 -17.56 0.61
N GLY A 506 5.29 -16.44 -0.01
CA GLY A 506 6.63 -16.19 -0.54
C GLY A 506 6.89 -16.82 -1.91
N THR A 507 5.86 -17.32 -2.59
CA THR A 507 5.95 -17.92 -3.94
C THR A 507 6.05 -16.82 -4.98
N ASP A 508 6.77 -17.07 -6.08
CA ASP A 508 6.85 -16.13 -7.20
C ASP A 508 5.46 -15.85 -7.80
N ALA A 509 5.11 -14.57 -7.86
CA ALA A 509 3.84 -14.08 -8.39
C ALA A 509 4.04 -13.09 -9.56
N SER A 510 5.23 -13.07 -10.17
CA SER A 510 5.58 -12.11 -11.22
C SER A 510 4.65 -12.16 -12.44
N ALA A 511 4.06 -13.31 -12.76
CA ALA A 511 3.09 -13.44 -13.85
C ALA A 511 1.74 -12.72 -13.58
N ARG A 512 1.48 -12.32 -12.34
CA ARG A 512 0.23 -11.65 -11.95
C ARG A 512 0.20 -10.16 -12.24
N PHE A 513 1.37 -9.57 -12.49
CA PHE A 513 1.54 -8.13 -12.64
C PHE A 513 2.46 -7.79 -13.81
N THR A 514 2.27 -6.61 -14.37
CA THR A 514 3.22 -5.95 -15.26
C THR A 514 3.96 -4.87 -14.50
N VAL A 515 5.20 -4.60 -14.89
CA VAL A 515 6.06 -3.60 -14.24
C VAL A 515 6.65 -2.69 -15.31
N ALA A 516 6.52 -1.38 -15.12
CA ALA A 516 7.02 -0.36 -16.03
C ALA A 516 7.61 0.84 -15.28
N MET A 517 8.44 1.62 -15.98
CA MET A 517 8.94 2.91 -15.51
C MET A 517 8.29 4.02 -16.34
N SER A 518 7.74 5.04 -15.67
CA SER A 518 7.16 6.22 -16.31
C SER A 518 8.26 7.18 -16.82
N GLU A 519 7.87 8.14 -17.66
CA GLU A 519 8.77 9.22 -18.11
C GLU A 519 9.28 10.12 -16.96
N ASN A 520 8.57 10.13 -15.82
CA ASN A 520 8.90 10.92 -14.64
C ASN A 520 9.67 10.14 -13.56
N ASN A 521 10.19 8.94 -13.89
CA ASN A 521 10.87 8.04 -12.97
C ASN A 521 9.95 7.44 -11.88
N ASP A 522 8.66 7.30 -12.17
CA ASP A 522 7.74 6.57 -11.30
C ASP A 522 7.75 5.10 -11.68
N LEU A 523 7.90 4.22 -10.69
CA LEU A 523 7.67 2.79 -10.85
C LEU A 523 6.16 2.54 -10.87
N VAL A 524 5.68 1.85 -11.89
CA VAL A 524 4.27 1.51 -12.07
C VAL A 524 4.14 -0.01 -12.14
N ILE A 525 3.37 -0.59 -11.24
CA ILE A 525 3.08 -2.03 -11.17
C ILE A 525 1.57 -2.21 -11.36
N GLU A 526 1.15 -2.95 -12.37
CA GLU A 526 -0.27 -3.09 -12.73
C GLU A 526 -0.69 -4.56 -12.79
N ALA A 527 -1.83 -4.91 -12.20
CA ALA A 527 -2.36 -6.27 -12.28
C ALA A 527 -2.70 -6.64 -13.73
N THR A 528 -2.37 -7.87 -14.16
CA THR A 528 -2.69 -8.33 -15.52
C THR A 528 -4.19 -8.59 -15.69
N PRO A 529 -4.75 -8.44 -16.91
CA PRO A 529 -6.13 -8.81 -17.17
C PRO A 529 -6.47 -10.26 -16.77
N GLU A 530 -5.53 -11.19 -16.97
CA GLU A 530 -5.68 -12.60 -16.56
C GLU A 530 -5.77 -12.75 -15.05
N SER A 531 -5.07 -11.90 -14.29
CA SER A 531 -5.13 -11.91 -12.82
C SER A 531 -6.45 -11.35 -12.31
N LEU A 532 -6.94 -10.28 -12.92
CA LEU A 532 -8.26 -9.72 -12.59
C LEU A 532 -9.40 -10.70 -12.90
N ALA A 533 -9.21 -11.59 -13.88
CA ALA A 533 -10.16 -12.66 -14.18
C ALA A 533 -10.04 -13.89 -13.25
N ASP A 534 -8.97 -14.02 -12.46
CA ASP A 534 -8.72 -15.18 -11.62
C ASP A 534 -9.20 -14.96 -10.17
N THR A 535 -10.17 -15.76 -9.72
CA THR A 535 -10.70 -15.69 -8.36
C THR A 535 -9.65 -15.93 -7.27
N GLU A 536 -8.59 -16.69 -7.54
CA GLU A 536 -7.51 -16.93 -6.57
C GLU A 536 -6.55 -15.75 -6.39
N PHE A 537 -6.66 -14.71 -7.22
CA PHE A 537 -5.88 -13.48 -7.09
C PHE A 537 -6.34 -12.63 -5.90
N TYR A 538 -7.64 -12.67 -5.61
CA TYR A 538 -8.28 -11.81 -4.64
C TYR A 538 -8.16 -12.31 -3.21
N GLY A 539 -8.21 -11.40 -2.24
CA GLY A 539 -8.09 -11.71 -0.80
C GLY A 539 -6.67 -12.03 -0.34
N LYS A 540 -5.69 -12.06 -1.25
CA LYS A 540 -4.27 -12.34 -0.94
C LYS A 540 -3.46 -11.07 -0.76
N THR A 541 -2.35 -11.19 -0.04
CA THR A 541 -1.33 -10.13 0.03
C THR A 541 -0.18 -10.43 -0.91
N TYR A 542 0.19 -9.46 -1.73
CA TYR A 542 1.36 -9.51 -2.59
C TYR A 542 2.45 -8.57 -2.10
N THR A 543 3.70 -8.99 -2.20
CA THR A 543 4.88 -8.23 -1.81
C THR A 543 5.76 -7.95 -3.02
N PHE A 544 6.16 -6.70 -3.19
CA PHE A 544 7.00 -6.18 -4.26
C PHE A 544 8.32 -5.72 -3.65
N ASP A 545 9.37 -6.52 -3.85
CA ASP A 545 10.72 -6.19 -3.41
C ASP A 545 11.42 -5.36 -4.48
N LEU A 546 11.76 -4.12 -4.12
CA LEU A 546 12.43 -3.15 -4.99
C LEU A 546 13.94 -3.32 -4.86
N ILE A 547 14.58 -3.90 -5.86
CA ILE A 547 16.04 -4.08 -5.90
C ILE A 547 16.67 -2.98 -6.77
N GLY A 548 17.70 -2.32 -6.26
CA GLY A 548 18.37 -1.23 -6.97
C GLY A 548 19.61 -0.75 -6.26
N ASP A 549 20.24 0.27 -6.80
CA ASP A 549 21.40 0.94 -6.20
C ASP A 549 21.05 2.35 -5.74
N VAL A 550 21.88 2.87 -4.83
CA VAL A 550 21.76 4.23 -4.30
C VAL A 550 22.99 5.02 -4.73
N THR A 551 22.78 6.12 -5.43
CA THR A 551 23.86 7.04 -5.81
C THR A 551 24.00 8.14 -4.76
N ILE A 552 25.17 8.21 -4.12
CA ILE A 552 25.47 9.21 -3.10
C ILE A 552 26.50 10.19 -3.64
N ARG A 553 26.26 11.49 -3.44
CA ARG A 553 27.17 12.55 -3.89
C ARG A 553 28.48 12.52 -3.09
N GLN A 554 29.58 12.89 -3.74
CA GLN A 554 30.92 12.85 -3.14
C GLN A 554 31.04 13.76 -1.93
N GLU A 555 30.39 14.92 -1.93
CA GLU A 555 30.36 15.83 -0.78
C GLU A 555 29.74 15.18 0.47
N THR A 556 28.72 14.34 0.31
CA THR A 556 28.06 13.65 1.41
C THR A 556 28.92 12.51 1.95
N ILE A 557 29.58 11.76 1.06
CA ILE A 557 30.49 10.68 1.46
C ILE A 557 31.69 11.25 2.24
N ALA A 558 32.23 12.40 1.79
CA ALA A 558 33.41 13.04 2.37
C ALA A 558 33.15 13.78 3.69
N ASP A 559 31.89 14.08 4.04
CA ASP A 559 31.55 14.78 5.29
C ASP A 559 31.63 13.83 6.50
N PRO A 560 32.60 14.02 7.41
CA PRO A 560 32.78 13.13 8.56
C PRO A 560 31.65 13.22 9.60
N THR A 561 30.76 14.23 9.52
CA THR A 561 29.63 14.39 10.44
C THR A 561 28.41 13.57 10.04
N ILE A 562 28.37 13.06 8.81
CA ILE A 562 27.26 12.27 8.28
C ILE A 562 27.67 10.80 8.29
N ASP A 563 27.24 10.00 9.27
CA ASP A 563 27.50 8.56 9.30
C ASP A 563 26.38 7.72 8.64
N GLN A 564 25.24 8.35 8.37
CA GLN A 564 24.07 7.70 7.80
C GLN A 564 23.23 8.68 6.99
N ILE A 565 22.62 8.18 5.92
CA ILE A 565 21.64 8.89 5.11
C ILE A 565 20.29 8.22 5.30
N VAL A 566 19.24 9.03 5.36
CA VAL A 566 17.85 8.56 5.38
C VAL A 566 17.16 9.06 4.11
N VAL A 567 16.58 8.14 3.35
CA VAL A 567 15.82 8.44 2.13
C VAL A 567 14.35 8.09 2.40
N PRO A 568 13.47 9.09 2.62
CA PRO A 568 12.04 8.84 2.75
C PRO A 568 11.43 8.50 1.38
N ASN A 569 10.45 7.59 1.36
CA ASN A 569 9.70 7.28 0.16
C ASN A 569 8.27 6.78 0.49
N THR A 570 7.30 7.11 -0.35
CA THR A 570 5.90 6.64 -0.27
C THR A 570 5.52 5.92 -1.55
N ALA A 571 4.45 5.15 -1.52
CA ALA A 571 3.81 4.56 -2.70
C ALA A 571 2.31 4.74 -2.58
N ALA A 572 1.59 4.65 -3.69
CA ALA A 572 0.14 4.68 -3.70
C ALA A 572 -0.39 3.44 -4.41
N VAL A 573 -1.52 2.93 -3.94
CA VAL A 573 -2.34 2.00 -4.72
C VAL A 573 -3.54 2.77 -5.25
N THR A 574 -3.83 2.59 -6.53
CA THR A 574 -5.07 3.01 -7.16
C THR A 574 -5.82 1.77 -7.59
N LEU A 575 -7.07 1.67 -7.18
CA LEU A 575 -7.98 0.62 -7.54
C LEU A 575 -9.24 1.25 -8.09
N ASN A 576 -9.53 0.99 -9.36
CA ASN A 576 -10.54 1.70 -10.15
C ASN A 576 -10.33 3.23 -10.10
N GLU A 577 -11.08 3.94 -9.25
CA GLU A 577 -11.00 5.39 -9.05
C GLU A 577 -10.56 5.80 -7.63
N GLU A 578 -10.35 4.82 -6.74
CA GLU A 578 -9.94 5.07 -5.35
C GLU A 578 -8.42 4.96 -5.21
N THR A 579 -7.80 5.97 -4.60
CA THR A 579 -6.35 5.99 -4.33
C THR A 579 -6.08 6.06 -2.83
N LYS A 580 -5.18 5.20 -2.34
CA LYS A 580 -4.68 5.21 -0.95
C LYS A 580 -3.16 5.29 -0.95
N GLU A 581 -2.62 6.18 -0.13
CA GLU A 581 -1.19 6.38 0.06
C GLU A 581 -0.64 5.47 1.17
N SER A 582 0.60 4.98 0.98
CA SER A 582 1.33 4.21 1.98
C SER A 582 1.75 5.06 3.16
N ASN A 583 2.24 4.40 4.21
CA ASN A 583 3.11 5.05 5.19
C ASN A 583 4.38 5.60 4.53
N GLU A 584 4.99 6.61 5.14
CA GLU A 584 6.34 7.05 4.77
C GLU A 584 7.35 5.98 5.21
N ALA A 585 8.06 5.39 4.24
CA ALA A 585 9.10 4.40 4.49
C ALA A 585 10.48 5.07 4.49
N LEU A 586 11.27 4.78 5.51
CA LEU A 586 12.62 5.33 5.65
C LEU A 586 13.68 4.29 5.23
N LEU A 587 14.39 4.55 4.14
CA LEU A 587 15.58 3.78 3.78
C LEU A 587 16.80 4.32 4.51
N GLN A 588 17.47 3.47 5.26
CA GLN A 588 18.60 3.82 6.11
C GLN A 588 19.91 3.30 5.51
N VAL A 589 20.74 4.21 5.00
CA VAL A 589 22.01 3.88 4.35
C VAL A 589 23.17 4.31 5.22
N ARG A 590 23.90 3.36 5.81
CA ARG A 590 25.06 3.65 6.67
C ARG A 590 26.32 3.82 5.83
N LEU A 591 27.06 4.89 6.10
CA LEU A 591 28.33 5.17 5.44
C LEU A 591 29.48 4.57 6.25
N ILE A 592 30.16 3.58 5.68
CA ILE A 592 31.20 2.82 6.37
C ILE A 592 32.61 3.11 5.84
N GLN A 593 33.61 2.88 6.69
CA GLN A 593 35.02 3.00 6.31
C GLN A 593 35.40 1.89 5.31
N GLY A 594 36.19 2.26 4.30
CA GLY A 594 36.76 1.29 3.36
C GLY A 594 38.13 0.80 3.80
N GLU A 595 38.69 -0.13 3.02
CA GLU A 595 40.07 -0.54 3.20
C GLU A 595 41.00 0.55 2.68
N PRO A 596 42.06 0.91 3.41
CA PRO A 596 42.98 1.95 2.99
C PRO A 596 43.70 1.61 1.69
N VAL A 597 43.90 2.63 0.85
CA VAL A 597 44.71 2.54 -0.36
C VAL A 597 46.18 2.70 0.02
N ASN A 598 46.99 1.69 -0.28
CA ASN A 598 48.43 1.72 -0.08
C ASN A 598 49.14 2.21 -1.34
N VAL A 599 50.13 3.07 -1.19
CA VAL A 599 50.92 3.61 -2.30
C VAL A 599 52.38 3.25 -2.07
N THR A 600 52.99 2.53 -3.02
CA THR A 600 54.39 2.10 -2.95
C THR A 600 55.21 2.70 -4.09
N TYR A 601 56.51 2.84 -3.84
CA TYR A 601 57.49 3.44 -4.75
C TYR A 601 58.65 2.46 -4.90
N GLU A 602 58.70 1.77 -6.03
CA GLU A 602 59.60 0.64 -6.26
C GLU A 602 60.50 0.89 -7.48
N ASN A 603 61.74 0.42 -7.42
CA ASN A 603 62.65 0.41 -8.57
C ASN A 603 62.42 -0.81 -9.49
N GLU A 604 63.26 -0.97 -10.50
CA GLU A 604 63.22 -2.09 -11.46
C GLU A 604 63.43 -3.47 -10.81
N ASP A 605 64.10 -3.52 -9.65
CA ASP A 605 64.36 -4.73 -8.88
C ASP A 605 63.24 -5.05 -7.85
N GLY A 606 62.19 -4.22 -7.79
CA GLY A 606 61.11 -4.34 -6.81
C GLY A 606 61.47 -3.89 -5.39
N GLN A 607 62.60 -3.19 -5.22
CA GLN A 607 63.02 -2.62 -3.95
C GLN A 607 62.28 -1.31 -3.68
N GLU A 608 61.80 -1.14 -2.44
CA GLU A 608 61.20 0.12 -1.99
C GLU A 608 62.27 1.22 -1.89
N ILE A 609 62.05 2.33 -2.60
CA ILE A 609 62.99 3.46 -2.71
C ILE A 609 62.45 4.74 -2.08
N ALA A 610 61.21 4.73 -1.58
CA ALA A 610 60.65 5.79 -0.74
C ALA A 610 59.56 5.23 0.18
N PRO A 611 59.34 5.83 1.38
CA PRO A 611 58.33 5.35 2.32
C PRO A 611 56.92 5.29 1.69
N PRO A 612 56.14 4.24 1.98
CA PRO A 612 54.80 4.08 1.43
C PRO A 612 53.82 5.07 2.07
N GLU A 613 52.75 5.37 1.35
CA GLU A 613 51.65 6.20 1.84
C GLU A 613 50.37 5.39 2.01
N ARG A 614 49.53 5.82 2.95
CA ARG A 614 48.25 5.19 3.24
C ARG A 614 47.14 6.22 3.17
N LEU A 615 46.21 6.06 2.25
CA LEU A 615 45.02 6.91 2.12
C LEU A 615 43.82 6.20 2.75
N THR A 616 43.22 6.81 3.76
CA THR A 616 42.02 6.30 4.44
C THR A 616 40.79 7.10 4.04
N GLY A 617 39.65 6.45 4.01
CA GLY A 617 38.36 7.11 3.82
C GLY A 617 37.22 6.12 3.72
N ARG A 618 36.01 6.65 3.55
CA ARG A 618 34.80 5.85 3.39
C ARG A 618 34.71 5.21 2.02
N ILE A 619 33.98 4.11 1.92
CA ILE A 619 33.73 3.43 0.64
C ILE A 619 33.05 4.40 -0.34
N GLY A 620 33.51 4.38 -1.59
CA GLY A 620 33.02 5.24 -2.66
C GLY A 620 33.66 6.63 -2.69
N MET A 621 34.50 7.00 -1.71
CA MET A 621 35.23 8.27 -1.72
C MET A 621 36.32 8.25 -2.78
N ASN A 622 36.39 9.30 -3.60
CA ASN A 622 37.47 9.45 -4.58
C ASN A 622 38.83 9.63 -3.90
N TYR A 623 39.86 8.97 -4.43
CA TYR A 623 41.26 9.21 -4.06
C TYR A 623 42.10 9.59 -5.28
N ARG A 624 43.19 10.31 -5.04
CA ARG A 624 44.19 10.65 -6.04
C ARG A 624 45.58 10.65 -5.42
N THR A 625 46.51 9.96 -6.06
CA THR A 625 47.93 9.92 -5.67
C THR A 625 48.77 10.67 -6.70
N LYS A 626 50.02 10.96 -6.34
CA LYS A 626 51.01 11.56 -7.24
C LYS A 626 52.33 10.81 -7.11
N ALA A 627 53.09 10.78 -8.21
CA ALA A 627 54.47 10.32 -8.16
C ALA A 627 55.30 11.25 -7.27
N LYS A 628 56.34 10.68 -6.63
CA LYS A 628 57.34 11.43 -5.86
C LYS A 628 58.54 11.72 -6.75
N GLU A 629 59.17 12.86 -6.52
CA GLU A 629 60.52 13.11 -7.02
C GLU A 629 61.49 12.36 -6.10
N ILE A 630 62.22 11.37 -6.63
CA ILE A 630 63.15 10.53 -5.89
C ILE A 630 64.53 10.68 -6.52
N SER A 631 65.51 11.17 -5.76
CA SER A 631 66.87 11.42 -6.26
C SER A 631 67.50 10.13 -6.81
N GLY A 632 68.13 10.22 -7.98
CA GLY A 632 68.73 9.07 -8.68
C GLY A 632 67.72 8.23 -9.48
N TYR A 633 66.43 8.51 -9.40
CA TYR A 633 65.39 7.72 -10.06
C TYR A 633 64.53 8.58 -10.98
N THR A 634 63.98 7.99 -12.04
CA THR A 634 63.00 8.62 -12.95
C THR A 634 61.77 7.74 -13.07
N LEU A 635 60.58 8.33 -13.01
CA LEU A 635 59.34 7.57 -13.16
C LEU A 635 59.28 6.91 -14.54
N ILE A 636 59.03 5.60 -14.59
CA ILE A 636 58.85 4.85 -15.84
C ILE A 636 57.51 5.22 -16.46
N GLU A 637 56.43 5.02 -15.70
CA GLU A 637 55.08 5.33 -16.12
C GLU A 637 54.15 5.64 -14.95
N GLN A 638 53.09 6.40 -15.23
CA GLN A 638 52.07 6.68 -14.23
C GLN A 638 51.08 5.50 -14.12
N PRO A 639 50.85 4.94 -12.90
CA PRO A 639 49.95 3.80 -12.74
C PRO A 639 48.50 4.18 -13.10
N LYS A 640 47.79 3.27 -13.78
CA LYS A 640 46.41 3.48 -14.22
C LYS A 640 45.44 3.74 -13.05
N ASN A 641 45.71 3.16 -11.88
CA ASN A 641 44.93 3.33 -10.66
C ASN A 641 45.46 4.45 -9.74
N ALA A 642 46.26 5.40 -10.27
CA ALA A 642 46.70 6.60 -9.55
C ALA A 642 45.53 7.47 -9.05
N ALA A 643 44.36 7.35 -9.70
CA ALA A 643 43.09 7.88 -9.21
C ALA A 643 42.05 6.76 -9.25
N GLY A 644 41.12 6.77 -8.30
CA GLY A 644 40.07 5.77 -8.17
C GLY A 644 39.12 6.09 -7.02
N VAL A 645 38.34 5.11 -6.61
CA VAL A 645 37.47 5.18 -5.41
C VAL A 645 37.96 4.19 -4.37
N ILE A 646 37.84 4.54 -3.10
CA ILE A 646 38.11 3.63 -1.98
C ILE A 646 37.03 2.54 -1.97
N SER A 647 37.42 1.28 -1.91
CA SER A 647 36.51 0.13 -1.81
C SER A 647 36.60 -0.60 -0.47
N SER A 648 35.77 -1.62 -0.28
CA SER A 648 35.92 -2.57 0.83
C SER A 648 37.09 -3.54 0.65
N GLU A 649 37.74 -3.54 -0.51
CA GLU A 649 38.87 -4.40 -0.82
C GLU A 649 40.19 -3.63 -0.73
N LYS A 650 41.28 -4.34 -0.44
CA LYS A 650 42.61 -3.72 -0.39
C LYS A 650 43.05 -3.26 -1.76
N GLN A 651 43.49 -2.02 -1.86
CA GLN A 651 43.97 -1.40 -3.09
C GLN A 651 45.44 -0.98 -2.93
N THR A 652 46.27 -1.29 -3.93
CA THR A 652 47.67 -0.86 -3.97
C THR A 652 47.99 -0.12 -5.27
N VAL A 653 48.57 1.07 -5.15
CA VAL A 653 49.07 1.88 -6.27
C VAL A 653 50.59 1.79 -6.30
N HIS A 654 51.13 1.17 -7.35
CA HIS A 654 52.57 0.99 -7.52
C HIS A 654 53.14 2.04 -8.47
N TYR A 655 54.02 2.90 -7.98
CA TYR A 655 54.84 3.77 -8.83
C TYR A 655 56.18 3.08 -9.10
N ARG A 656 56.48 2.82 -10.38
CA ARG A 656 57.72 2.17 -10.81
C ARG A 656 58.71 3.19 -11.34
N TYR A 657 59.95 3.11 -10.87
CA TYR A 657 61.02 4.02 -11.25
C TYR A 657 62.20 3.27 -11.88
N GLN A 658 62.82 3.93 -12.85
CA GLN A 658 64.06 3.53 -13.48
C GLN A 658 65.22 4.25 -12.79
N GLY A 659 66.27 3.50 -12.46
CA GLY A 659 67.47 4.07 -11.85
C GLY A 659 68.31 4.88 -12.82
N GLN A 660 69.26 5.64 -12.29
CA GLN A 660 70.23 6.43 -13.03
C GLN A 660 71.66 6.12 -12.61
N LEU A 661 72.58 6.24 -13.57
CA LEU A 661 74.02 6.28 -13.34
C LEU A 661 74.46 7.74 -13.29
N ALA A 662 75.04 8.17 -12.17
CA ALA A 662 75.46 9.55 -11.97
C ALA A 662 76.71 9.68 -11.12
N PHE A 663 77.37 10.84 -11.21
CA PHE A 663 78.36 11.24 -10.23
C PHE A 663 77.66 11.83 -9.01
N SER A 664 77.91 11.26 -7.83
CA SER A 664 77.55 11.89 -6.55
C SER A 664 78.53 12.98 -6.15
N SER A 665 79.82 12.80 -6.49
CA SER A 665 80.81 13.87 -6.39
C SER A 665 81.93 13.69 -7.41
N VAL A 666 82.53 14.81 -7.82
CA VAL A 666 83.67 14.86 -8.73
C VAL A 666 84.71 15.82 -8.14
N PRO A 667 85.99 15.43 -8.03
CA PRO A 667 87.06 16.32 -7.60
C PRO A 667 87.23 17.45 -8.61
N THR A 668 87.29 18.68 -8.13
CA THR A 668 87.61 19.85 -8.98
C THR A 668 89.08 20.21 -8.91
N GLN A 669 89.80 19.72 -7.89
CA GLN A 669 91.24 19.89 -7.73
C GLN A 669 91.90 18.60 -7.25
N LEU A 670 92.96 18.21 -7.95
CA LEU A 670 93.87 17.14 -7.55
C LEU A 670 95.27 17.73 -7.46
N ASN A 671 95.89 17.60 -6.29
CA ASN A 671 97.21 18.13 -6.00
C ASN A 671 98.18 16.98 -5.78
N PHE A 672 99.31 17.02 -6.48
CA PHE A 672 100.37 16.02 -6.39
C PHE A 672 101.53 16.46 -5.50
N GLY A 673 101.46 17.65 -4.89
CA GLY A 673 102.47 18.17 -3.95
C GLY A 673 103.59 18.97 -4.62
N THR A 674 104.63 19.28 -3.83
CA THR A 674 105.83 19.98 -4.27
C THR A 674 107.02 19.05 -4.21
N HIS A 675 107.72 18.90 -5.33
CA HIS A 675 108.83 17.95 -5.47
C HIS A 675 110.09 18.61 -5.99
N GLU A 676 111.26 18.12 -5.56
CA GLU A 676 112.55 18.53 -6.13
C GLU A 676 112.76 17.87 -7.50
N LEU A 677 113.49 18.55 -8.40
CA LEU A 677 113.82 17.99 -9.72
C LEU A 677 114.75 16.78 -9.56
N SER A 678 114.30 15.61 -10.02
CA SER A 678 115.08 14.37 -10.03
C SER A 678 115.86 14.17 -11.34
N LYS A 679 116.94 13.39 -11.26
CA LYS A 679 117.69 12.90 -12.44
C LYS A 679 117.20 11.53 -12.91
N GLU A 680 116.32 10.89 -12.15
CA GLU A 680 115.66 9.63 -12.48
C GLU A 680 114.20 9.89 -12.85
N ASN A 681 113.50 8.86 -13.35
CA ASN A 681 112.05 8.95 -13.50
C ASN A 681 111.40 8.87 -12.12
N GLU A 682 110.45 9.76 -11.84
CA GLU A 682 109.73 9.79 -10.56
C GLU A 682 108.23 9.67 -10.80
N GLU A 683 107.56 8.97 -9.88
CA GLU A 683 106.11 8.90 -9.82
C GLU A 683 105.61 9.62 -8.57
N TYR A 684 104.62 10.48 -8.76
CA TYR A 684 103.98 11.22 -7.68
C TYR A 684 102.52 10.81 -7.56
N THR A 685 102.13 10.30 -6.39
CA THR A 685 100.74 10.00 -6.06
C THR A 685 99.97 11.29 -5.73
N VAL A 686 98.64 11.22 -5.71
CA VAL A 686 97.82 12.36 -5.27
C VAL A 686 98.09 12.62 -3.79
N GLU A 687 98.59 13.82 -3.48
CA GLU A 687 98.84 14.27 -2.10
C GLU A 687 97.52 14.72 -1.44
N SER A 688 96.70 15.47 -2.16
CA SER A 688 95.40 15.95 -1.67
C SER A 688 94.39 16.16 -2.79
N LYS A 689 93.11 16.01 -2.42
CA LYS A 689 91.94 16.20 -3.29
C LYS A 689 90.88 17.01 -2.54
N ASP A 690 90.16 17.88 -3.23
CA ASP A 690 89.11 18.72 -2.63
C ASP A 690 87.83 17.94 -2.32
N LYS A 691 87.54 16.93 -3.14
CA LYS A 691 86.42 15.98 -3.00
C LYS A 691 86.84 14.62 -3.53
N ASP A 692 86.04 13.62 -3.21
CA ASP A 692 86.16 12.30 -3.80
C ASP A 692 85.47 12.24 -5.18
N LEU A 693 85.92 11.33 -6.04
CA LEU A 693 85.20 10.92 -7.24
C LEU A 693 84.30 9.75 -6.87
N VAL A 694 83.03 10.06 -6.67
CA VAL A 694 82.02 9.11 -6.20
C VAL A 694 80.97 8.93 -7.28
N VAL A 695 80.73 7.69 -7.65
CA VAL A 695 79.73 7.28 -8.64
C VAL A 695 78.61 6.57 -7.89
N THR A 696 77.38 6.89 -8.22
CA THR A 696 76.21 6.18 -7.69
C THR A 696 75.46 5.60 -8.87
N ASP A 697 75.21 4.30 -8.80
CA ASP A 697 74.40 3.60 -9.78
C ASP A 697 73.16 3.00 -9.11
N THR A 698 72.01 3.58 -9.44
CA THR A 698 70.71 3.17 -8.90
C THR A 698 69.91 2.31 -9.87
N ARG A 699 70.48 2.00 -11.04
CA ARG A 699 69.89 1.10 -12.05
C ARG A 699 69.85 -0.34 -11.55
N ALA A 700 69.10 -1.20 -12.24
CA ALA A 700 68.91 -2.59 -11.89
C ALA A 700 70.23 -3.32 -11.55
N LEU A 701 70.20 -4.17 -10.52
CA LEU A 701 71.35 -4.98 -10.13
C LEU A 701 71.86 -5.82 -11.33
N GLY A 702 73.17 -5.85 -11.53
CA GLY A 702 73.82 -6.44 -12.69
C GLY A 702 74.11 -5.45 -13.84
N SER A 703 73.65 -4.20 -13.75
CA SER A 703 73.99 -3.16 -14.74
C SER A 703 75.50 -2.91 -14.78
N ASN A 704 76.09 -2.87 -15.98
CA ASN A 704 77.50 -2.54 -16.16
C ASN A 704 77.69 -1.03 -16.35
N TRP A 705 78.78 -0.49 -15.83
CA TRP A 705 79.20 0.88 -16.11
C TRP A 705 80.72 1.03 -16.17
N GLN A 706 81.15 2.08 -16.84
CA GLN A 706 82.55 2.44 -16.98
C GLN A 706 82.77 3.91 -16.63
N LEU A 707 83.80 4.17 -15.84
CA LEU A 707 84.35 5.50 -15.65
C LEU A 707 85.55 5.68 -16.57
N ARG A 708 85.55 6.78 -17.32
CA ARG A 708 86.61 7.14 -18.25
C ARG A 708 87.23 8.48 -17.89
N ALA A 709 88.52 8.60 -18.14
CA ALA A 709 89.30 9.81 -17.97
C ALA A 709 89.86 10.26 -19.32
N THR A 710 89.67 11.54 -19.63
CA THR A 710 90.26 12.21 -20.81
C THR A 710 91.13 13.37 -20.35
N VAL A 711 92.39 13.41 -20.77
CA VAL A 711 93.23 14.59 -20.52
C VAL A 711 92.85 15.68 -21.53
N ASN A 712 92.18 16.74 -21.08
CA ASN A 712 91.83 17.88 -21.93
C ASN A 712 93.01 18.84 -22.10
N LYS A 713 93.79 19.03 -21.02
CA LYS A 713 95.00 19.85 -21.02
C LYS A 713 96.12 19.08 -20.33
N PRO A 714 97.24 18.80 -21.02
CA PRO A 714 98.40 18.16 -20.38
C PRO A 714 98.98 19.07 -19.31
N LEU A 715 99.71 18.49 -18.36
CA LEU A 715 100.39 19.26 -17.31
C LEU A 715 101.37 20.25 -17.96
N THR A 716 101.07 21.54 -17.81
CA THR A 716 101.83 22.62 -18.44
C THR A 716 102.33 23.59 -17.40
N GLY A 717 103.62 23.91 -17.45
CA GLY A 717 104.29 24.84 -16.53
C GLY A 717 103.82 26.27 -16.74
N LYS A 718 103.43 26.95 -15.66
CA LYS A 718 102.86 28.30 -15.69
C LYS A 718 103.84 29.36 -16.21
N LYS A 719 105.11 29.29 -15.85
CA LYS A 719 106.14 30.29 -16.23
C LYS A 719 106.88 29.91 -17.51
N THR A 720 107.24 28.65 -17.62
CA THR A 720 108.10 28.10 -18.68
C THR A 720 107.31 27.67 -19.91
N GLN A 721 106.01 27.42 -19.77
CA GLN A 721 105.15 26.82 -20.80
C GLN A 721 105.62 25.41 -21.24
N ALA A 722 106.53 24.78 -20.48
CA ALA A 722 106.95 23.41 -20.73
C ALA A 722 105.77 22.47 -20.47
N VAL A 723 105.51 21.56 -21.41
CA VAL A 723 104.47 20.54 -21.31
C VAL A 723 105.13 19.24 -20.85
N LEU A 724 104.54 18.57 -19.87
CA LEU A 724 104.89 17.19 -19.54
C LEU A 724 103.99 16.26 -20.38
N PRO A 725 104.50 15.72 -21.51
CA PRO A 725 103.70 14.88 -22.38
C PRO A 725 103.37 13.56 -21.67
N GLU A 726 102.12 13.11 -21.78
CA GLU A 726 101.70 11.78 -21.27
C GLU A 726 102.03 11.51 -19.79
N ALA A 727 102.22 12.57 -18.99
CA ALA A 727 102.66 12.45 -17.60
C ALA A 727 101.57 11.98 -16.64
N LEU A 728 100.29 12.01 -17.04
CA LEU A 728 99.21 11.49 -16.20
C LEU A 728 99.01 10.00 -16.50
N VAL A 729 99.12 9.18 -15.46
CA VAL A 729 98.97 7.72 -15.54
C VAL A 729 97.96 7.26 -14.49
N TYR A 730 97.18 6.23 -14.80
CA TYR A 730 96.28 5.58 -13.86
C TYR A 730 96.77 4.16 -13.56
N VAL A 731 96.86 3.80 -12.29
CA VAL A 731 97.40 2.51 -11.82
C VAL A 731 96.33 1.72 -11.09
N GLU A 732 95.99 0.53 -11.57
CA GLU A 732 95.03 -0.40 -10.94
C GLU A 732 95.50 -1.84 -11.18
N ASP A 733 95.51 -2.69 -10.15
CA ASP A 733 95.96 -4.09 -10.20
C ASP A 733 97.30 -4.32 -10.95
N ASP A 734 98.34 -3.57 -10.60
CA ASP A 734 99.68 -3.57 -11.22
C ASP A 734 99.71 -3.22 -12.72
N LYS A 735 98.58 -2.79 -13.31
CA LYS A 735 98.51 -2.26 -14.68
C LYS A 735 98.60 -0.75 -14.65
N LYS A 736 99.53 -0.23 -15.44
CA LYS A 736 99.74 1.21 -15.62
C LYS A 736 99.19 1.65 -16.97
N LEU A 737 98.21 2.55 -16.94
CA LEU A 737 97.53 3.10 -18.10
C LEU A 737 97.93 4.56 -18.29
N THR A 738 98.59 4.88 -19.39
CA THR A 738 98.93 6.27 -19.74
C THR A 738 97.68 7.00 -20.25
N LEU A 739 97.36 8.16 -19.67
CA LEU A 739 96.24 8.99 -20.10
C LEU A 739 96.69 9.97 -21.19
N GLN A 740 96.20 9.76 -22.42
CA GLN A 740 96.57 10.57 -23.57
C GLN A 740 95.68 11.81 -23.73
N THR A 741 96.23 12.87 -24.33
CA THR A 741 95.49 14.11 -24.56
C THR A 741 94.39 13.88 -25.59
N ASN A 742 93.16 14.30 -25.27
CA ASN A 742 91.95 14.13 -26.09
C ASN A 742 91.54 12.67 -26.41
N LEU A 743 92.06 11.68 -25.69
CA LEU A 743 91.63 10.28 -25.80
C LEU A 743 90.91 9.84 -24.51
N SER A 744 89.71 9.28 -24.64
CA SER A 744 88.92 8.77 -23.52
C SER A 744 89.36 7.36 -23.14
N THR A 745 90.00 7.22 -21.98
CA THR A 745 90.56 5.96 -21.47
C THR A 745 89.70 5.42 -20.34
N ILE A 746 89.37 4.13 -20.37
CA ILE A 746 88.67 3.45 -19.27
C ILE A 746 89.64 3.35 -18.09
N ILE A 747 89.23 3.89 -16.94
CA ILE A 747 90.03 3.84 -15.71
C ILE A 747 89.33 3.06 -14.60
N HIS A 748 88.04 2.76 -14.73
CA HIS A 748 87.37 1.88 -13.80
C HIS A 748 86.16 1.22 -14.51
N SER A 749 85.91 -0.05 -14.22
CA SER A 749 84.75 -0.80 -14.71
C SER A 749 84.13 -1.53 -13.55
N ALA A 750 82.81 -1.44 -13.40
CA ALA A 750 82.10 -2.08 -12.31
C ALA A 750 80.72 -2.58 -12.75
N VAL A 751 80.24 -3.55 -11.97
CA VAL A 751 78.88 -4.09 -12.04
C VAL A 751 78.12 -3.60 -10.81
N THR A 752 76.91 -3.11 -11.02
CA THR A 752 76.05 -2.63 -9.93
C THR A 752 75.58 -3.81 -9.10
N THR A 753 76.19 -3.97 -7.94
CA THR A 753 75.90 -5.04 -6.96
C THR A 753 75.17 -4.53 -5.72
N THR A 754 75.27 -3.22 -5.47
CA THR A 754 74.49 -2.45 -4.48
C THR A 754 74.14 -1.10 -5.09
N HIS A 755 73.15 -0.41 -4.54
CA HIS A 755 72.83 0.99 -4.90
C HIS A 755 73.55 2.00 -4.00
N GLU A 756 74.58 1.57 -3.26
CA GLU A 756 75.40 2.45 -2.44
C GLU A 756 76.45 3.17 -3.29
N ASP A 757 76.94 4.30 -2.78
CA ASP A 757 77.96 5.11 -3.43
C ASP A 757 79.28 4.34 -3.61
N CYS A 758 79.80 4.33 -4.84
CA CYS A 758 81.10 3.78 -5.20
C CYS A 758 82.16 4.90 -5.22
N ASN A 759 83.02 4.94 -4.21
CA ASN A 759 84.11 5.92 -4.13
C ASN A 759 85.37 5.41 -4.85
N VAL A 760 85.53 5.83 -6.10
CA VAL A 760 86.67 5.41 -6.96
C VAL A 760 88.00 5.97 -6.44
N THR A 761 87.97 7.09 -5.71
CA THR A 761 89.17 7.78 -5.21
C THR A 761 89.54 7.47 -3.76
N GLN A 762 88.84 6.53 -3.12
CA GLN A 762 88.95 6.28 -1.69
C GLN A 762 90.41 6.10 -1.25
N ASP A 763 91.18 5.31 -2.01
CA ASP A 763 92.55 4.95 -1.65
C ASP A 763 93.65 5.78 -2.33
N TRP A 764 93.32 6.72 -3.22
CA TRP A 764 94.31 7.44 -4.06
C TRP A 764 95.39 8.22 -3.27
N THR A 765 95.15 8.49 -1.98
CA THR A 765 96.07 9.21 -1.08
C THR A 765 96.81 8.28 -0.11
N THR A 766 96.44 7.00 -0.03
CA THR A 766 96.89 6.06 1.00
C THR A 766 97.45 4.75 0.43
N SER A 767 97.15 4.44 -0.84
CA SER A 767 97.71 3.30 -1.58
C SER A 767 98.59 3.78 -2.73
N ASP A 768 99.22 2.82 -3.41
CA ASP A 768 99.99 3.06 -4.64
C ASP A 768 99.13 2.93 -5.92
N THR A 769 97.80 2.92 -5.78
CA THR A 769 96.82 2.80 -6.86
C THR A 769 96.10 4.13 -7.11
N GLY A 770 95.52 4.30 -8.30
CA GLY A 770 94.82 5.52 -8.72
C GLY A 770 95.62 6.39 -9.68
N LEU A 771 95.24 7.67 -9.76
CA LEU A 771 95.89 8.64 -10.64
C LEU A 771 97.26 9.05 -10.09
N LYS A 772 98.29 9.05 -10.94
CA LYS A 772 99.64 9.51 -10.62
C LYS A 772 100.18 10.45 -11.69
N VAL A 773 101.22 11.20 -11.33
CA VAL A 773 102.07 11.94 -12.27
C VAL A 773 103.39 11.19 -12.42
N ASP A 774 103.66 10.64 -13.61
CA ASP A 774 104.91 10.00 -14.00
C ASP A 774 105.76 11.00 -14.80
N VAL A 775 106.82 11.50 -14.18
CA VAL A 775 107.72 12.49 -14.78
C VAL A 775 108.99 11.78 -15.26
N LYS A 776 109.30 11.87 -16.56
CA LYS A 776 110.56 11.32 -17.07
C LYS A 776 111.73 12.24 -16.78
N SER A 777 112.89 11.63 -16.57
CA SER A 777 114.15 12.32 -16.36
C SER A 777 114.40 13.32 -17.50
N GLY A 778 114.59 14.60 -17.13
CA GLY A 778 114.88 15.69 -18.06
C GLY A 778 113.68 16.41 -18.66
N GLU A 779 112.43 15.99 -18.40
CA GLU A 779 111.22 16.65 -18.95
C GLU A 779 110.71 17.83 -18.10
N ALA A 780 110.84 17.75 -16.77
CA ALA A 780 110.38 18.80 -15.87
C ALA A 780 111.38 19.95 -15.70
N LEU A 781 110.85 21.17 -15.68
CA LEU A 781 111.55 22.40 -15.31
C LEU A 781 111.03 22.88 -13.94
N ALA A 782 111.82 23.71 -13.25
CA ALA A 782 111.38 24.32 -12.00
C ALA A 782 110.22 25.30 -12.23
N ASP A 783 108.99 24.83 -12.09
CA ASP A 783 107.76 25.58 -12.39
C ASP A 783 106.55 25.02 -11.61
N HIS A 784 105.42 25.71 -11.70
CA HIS A 784 104.13 25.22 -11.23
C HIS A 784 103.33 24.65 -12.40
N TYR A 785 103.10 23.34 -12.39
CA TYR A 785 102.37 22.64 -13.45
C TYR A 785 100.89 22.50 -13.13
N SER A 786 100.05 22.72 -14.13
CA SER A 786 98.60 22.50 -14.04
C SER A 786 98.06 21.88 -15.32
N GLY A 787 97.03 21.05 -15.20
CA GLY A 787 96.35 20.40 -16.32
C GLY A 787 94.86 20.22 -16.03
N GLU A 788 94.13 19.67 -16.99
CA GLU A 788 92.68 19.43 -16.88
C GLU A 788 92.36 18.00 -17.31
N VAL A 789 91.66 17.28 -16.44
CA VAL A 789 91.11 15.94 -16.71
C VAL A 789 89.59 16.05 -16.73
N ARG A 790 88.95 15.43 -17.73
CA ARG A 790 87.50 15.25 -17.83
C ARG A 790 87.14 13.81 -17.46
N TRP A 791 86.17 13.68 -16.56
CA TRP A 791 85.58 12.41 -16.16
C TRP A 791 84.28 12.18 -16.93
N GLU A 792 84.08 10.96 -17.42
CA GLU A 792 82.90 10.57 -18.19
C GLU A 792 82.37 9.23 -17.65
N LEU A 793 81.07 9.16 -17.39
CA LEU A 793 80.38 7.90 -17.07
C LEU A 793 79.71 7.36 -18.32
N TYR A 794 79.93 6.07 -18.57
CA TYR A 794 79.33 5.33 -19.66
C TYR A 794 78.45 4.22 -19.12
N ASP A 795 77.20 4.23 -19.55
CA ASP A 795 76.30 3.09 -19.51
C ASP A 795 76.78 2.06 -20.53
N VAL A 796 77.08 0.83 -20.09
CA VAL A 796 77.57 -0.25 -20.95
C VAL A 796 76.50 -1.33 -21.00
N VAL A 797 75.90 -1.50 -22.17
CA VAL A 797 75.08 -2.68 -22.47
C VAL A 797 76.01 -3.87 -22.73
N ASP A 798 75.66 -5.05 -22.22
CA ASP A 798 76.38 -6.29 -22.52
C ASP A 798 76.46 -6.48 -24.04
N ASN A 799 77.66 -6.79 -24.54
CA ASN A 799 77.76 -7.37 -25.88
C ASN A 799 77.25 -8.82 -25.76
N GLU A 800 76.05 -9.11 -26.26
CA GLU A 800 75.60 -10.49 -26.52
C GLU A 800 76.60 -11.27 -27.39
#